data_AF-K0R7Z3-F1
#
_entry.id   AF-K0R7Z3-F1
#
_cell.length_a   1.000
_cell.length_b   1.000
_cell.length_c   1.000
_cell.angle_alpha   90.00
_cell.angle_beta   90.00
_cell.angle_gamma   90.00
#
_symmetry.space_group_name_H-M   'P 1'
#
loop_
_entity.id
_entity.type
_entity.pdbx_description
1 polymer ?
#
loop_
_entity_poly.entity_id
_entity_poly.type
_entity_poly.pdbx_seq_one_letter_code
_entity_poly.pdbx_strand_id
1 'polypeptide(L)'
;MSSVANFNHISFQRKVNNALTAVERTLELERSPRLAEEVDHTYGAKYELVDTTTNAAIIAYMTCLEKLGLNGLILGAIVEGAGNKPLTLRFDVSTTPTFVKEVRVKVPMEYSYEQTEETAGSKITKVLKAVRRVTKFHYDVELEWSLSIYSGTSVDERTVLRSNKSSSVIHKQTKESSRLRITPQSYELPLTWLLKQVNLDDMASQFKVDTSRESTKTPRRNDDVDKAIEFSSRLNSWVGQIQTGLYESLARIEGQHDPGLVKDPVFSRSSYMDVLRSPVDPTFNPILPLMEDRPELSSEPEDEVVPGSLIKINMQSHDDNADRKALLLHSDLTKLTNEHARSLQGVLETRAGAFVASDEGIIATTTEIELAVVLRNLQGLSIQYEETMNYVESMMERQLIAAIGKRLTQDDLQTYVRYHDARLLSPAPKPFSLAIRRPEHYPTGLVSIETMGGENDCIHSHSRQVNVGSTITVALNSATQVQLSGNQYLHGWMNHRFGNDKKNHQLVARARQFSAFILVIGTMVDGTTLGPDDAIIVQNKDELLIPLLLEEIPTAREFKDAIKSLSPEQQRFAQSYRSMQLSSSMFGLCVVQIKPQLEALLGLPADALDKEMKLTQDLMKLFIEYQVPSDLLSYNGHSESAALEDKIGNVKANVKAVVDVVELQKEQQLKDERAKSDMAMMMRCDGNMRCSGRAKSDMATMGMERGGSYTRCSGGITSWKGKQRLPTENVTSQSRMRGCAPRQQLPVFLYSDGADDCDSFSLGDYDVASAGTISIGEPIEESQEYECAALGSESQRNVGGKVTTSSRSDRGDSVTQQGVDFTLIPKKLDQSVEKRGDAASLHSTTIKTSSNWTRNRQANLLSKPERHGLDADEIRKEKSKAFDLLDALSRSGSLAIAHSELHVVVAMTHCFEKDLMGTVICDNVNPIEKLEGSTLLLASAVHGLPLRELVRDVSELQRLGMTMPCLLEG
;
A
#
# COMPACT_ATOMS: atom_id res chain seq x y z
N MET A 1 7.70 -3.79 -0.48
CA MET A 1 7.85 -3.96 0.99
C MET A 1 9.32 -3.83 1.33
N SER A 2 9.69 -3.23 2.47
CA SER A 2 11.10 -3.18 2.91
C SER A 2 11.54 -4.55 3.45
N SER A 3 12.67 -5.10 2.99
CA SER A 3 13.15 -6.42 3.41
C SER A 3 13.58 -6.49 4.87
N VAL A 4 14.00 -5.37 5.45
CA VAL A 4 14.45 -5.33 6.86
C VAL A 4 13.32 -5.70 7.83
N ALA A 5 12.07 -5.41 7.47
CA ALA A 5 10.89 -5.70 8.30
C ALA A 5 10.67 -7.21 8.57
N ASN A 6 11.23 -8.10 7.74
CA ASN A 6 11.11 -9.55 7.88
C ASN A 6 12.40 -10.25 8.39
N PHE A 7 13.49 -9.51 8.61
CA PHE A 7 14.76 -10.10 9.05
C PHE A 7 14.79 -10.36 10.56
N ASN A 8 14.75 -11.64 10.96
CA ASN A 8 14.85 -12.03 12.36
C ASN A 8 16.31 -12.05 12.84
N HIS A 9 16.80 -10.87 13.24
CA HIS A 9 18.14 -10.67 13.79
C HIS A 9 18.46 -11.60 14.96
N ILE A 10 17.51 -11.87 15.87
CA ILE A 10 17.74 -12.71 17.06
C ILE A 10 18.01 -14.18 16.67
N SER A 11 17.32 -14.72 15.66
CA SER A 11 17.64 -16.07 15.17
C SER A 11 18.96 -16.10 14.40
N PHE A 12 19.29 -15.06 13.64
CA PHE A 12 20.56 -14.96 12.93
C PHE A 12 21.75 -14.84 13.89
N GLN A 13 21.69 -13.95 14.87
CA GLN A 13 22.73 -13.80 15.91
C GLN A 13 22.94 -15.13 16.65
N ARG A 14 21.86 -15.86 17.01
CA ARG A 14 22.00 -17.20 17.62
C ARG A 14 22.67 -18.21 16.67
N LYS A 15 22.36 -18.17 15.37
CA LYS A 15 22.94 -19.04 14.34
C LYS A 15 24.44 -18.77 14.17
N VAL A 16 24.86 -17.51 14.13
CA VAL A 16 26.28 -17.11 14.05
C VAL A 16 27.00 -17.41 15.37
N ASN A 17 26.42 -17.13 16.53
CA ASN A 17 27.05 -17.42 17.82
C ASN A 17 27.27 -18.92 18.06
N ASN A 18 26.42 -19.79 17.52
CA ASN A 18 26.67 -21.23 17.49
C ASN A 18 27.86 -21.61 16.58
N ALA A 19 28.09 -20.86 15.50
CA ALA A 19 29.22 -21.06 14.58
C ALA A 19 30.54 -20.46 15.11
N LEU A 20 30.48 -19.39 15.93
CA LEU A 20 31.67 -18.80 16.57
C LEU A 20 32.47 -19.84 17.38
N THR A 21 31.80 -20.75 18.10
CA THR A 21 32.46 -21.87 18.81
C THR A 21 33.27 -22.81 17.90
N ALA A 22 33.01 -22.82 16.59
CA ALA A 22 33.83 -23.53 15.60
C ALA A 22 34.92 -22.63 15.00
N VAL A 23 34.64 -21.33 14.79
CA VAL A 23 35.63 -20.32 14.37
C VAL A 23 36.77 -20.21 15.41
N GLU A 24 36.45 -20.10 16.70
CA GLU A 24 37.38 -20.07 17.84
C GLU A 24 38.28 -21.31 17.94
N ARG A 25 37.87 -22.43 17.34
CA ARG A 25 38.66 -23.68 17.26
C ARG A 25 39.49 -23.80 15.99
N THR A 26 39.21 -22.96 15.00
CA THR A 26 39.79 -23.01 13.65
C THR A 26 40.83 -21.90 13.46
N LEU A 27 40.68 -20.79 14.17
CA LEU A 27 41.66 -19.71 14.30
C LEU A 27 42.49 -19.88 15.59
N GLU A 28 43.48 -19.01 15.82
CA GLU A 28 44.31 -19.09 17.04
C GLU A 28 43.53 -18.75 18.32
N LEU A 29 43.87 -19.44 19.43
CA LEU A 29 43.19 -19.33 20.73
C LEU A 29 43.23 -17.95 21.41
N GLU A 30 44.08 -17.03 20.92
CA GLU A 30 44.24 -15.68 21.49
C GLU A 30 43.35 -14.63 20.81
N ARG A 31 42.55 -15.05 19.82
CA ARG A 31 41.78 -14.18 18.92
C ARG A 31 40.28 -14.16 19.24
N SER A 32 39.62 -13.04 18.95
CA SER A 32 38.20 -12.84 19.28
C SER A 32 37.41 -12.23 18.12
N PRO A 33 37.16 -12.99 17.03
CA PRO A 33 36.25 -12.58 15.98
C PRO A 33 34.81 -12.48 16.52
N ARG A 34 34.09 -11.41 16.17
CA ARG A 34 32.70 -11.15 16.58
C ARG A 34 31.87 -10.75 15.37
N LEU A 35 30.56 -10.61 15.59
CA LEU A 35 29.66 -10.02 14.60
C LEU A 35 30.10 -8.58 14.27
N ALA A 36 30.01 -8.19 13.00
CA ALA A 36 30.44 -6.86 12.54
C ALA A 36 29.81 -5.69 13.32
N GLU A 37 28.58 -5.82 13.83
CA GLU A 37 27.93 -4.78 14.64
C GLU A 37 28.50 -4.60 16.06
N GLU A 38 29.38 -5.51 16.50
CA GLU A 38 30.01 -5.54 17.83
C GLU A 38 31.47 -5.05 17.81
N VAL A 39 31.94 -4.53 16.66
CA VAL A 39 33.32 -4.09 16.37
C VAL A 39 33.29 -2.68 15.76
N ASP A 40 34.21 -1.79 16.16
CA ASP A 40 34.26 -0.42 15.63
C ASP A 40 34.88 -0.38 14.22
N HIS A 41 34.09 0.02 13.22
CA HIS A 41 34.47 -0.01 11.80
C HIS A 41 33.89 1.16 10.99
N THR A 42 34.54 1.52 9.89
CA THR A 42 34.12 2.63 9.01
C THR A 42 32.99 2.21 8.05
N TYR A 43 32.51 3.15 7.23
CA TYR A 43 31.56 2.80 6.15
C TYR A 43 32.25 2.03 4.99
N GLY A 44 33.54 2.26 4.74
CA GLY A 44 34.31 1.58 3.69
C GLY A 44 34.44 0.08 3.97
N ALA A 45 34.82 -0.28 5.21
CA ALA A 45 34.94 -1.66 5.68
C ALA A 45 33.66 -2.53 5.47
N LYS A 46 32.49 -1.91 5.32
CA LYS A 46 31.22 -2.62 5.07
C LYS A 46 31.11 -3.15 3.64
N TYR A 47 31.75 -2.51 2.67
CA TYR A 47 31.87 -3.04 1.30
C TYR A 47 32.85 -4.22 1.28
N GLU A 48 34.01 -4.09 1.93
CA GLU A 48 34.99 -5.18 2.05
C GLU A 48 34.44 -6.40 2.82
N LEU A 49 33.55 -6.19 3.81
CA LEU A 49 32.80 -7.26 4.48
C LEU A 49 31.85 -8.02 3.54
N VAL A 50 31.24 -7.33 2.58
CA VAL A 50 30.38 -7.95 1.57
C VAL A 50 31.23 -8.67 0.53
N ASP A 51 32.33 -8.07 0.06
CA ASP A 51 33.28 -8.74 -0.84
C ASP A 51 33.80 -10.06 -0.24
N THR A 52 34.27 -10.04 1.01
CA THR A 52 34.79 -11.23 1.71
C THR A 52 33.72 -12.30 1.93
N THR A 53 32.53 -11.94 2.40
CA THR A 53 31.44 -12.91 2.61
C THR A 53 30.87 -13.47 1.30
N THR A 54 30.85 -12.70 0.20
CA THR A 54 30.45 -13.20 -1.13
C THR A 54 31.52 -14.12 -1.74
N ASN A 55 32.82 -13.81 -1.63
CA ASN A 55 33.88 -14.72 -2.05
C ASN A 55 33.87 -16.04 -1.24
N ALA A 56 33.61 -15.97 0.07
CA ALA A 56 33.43 -17.17 0.90
C ALA A 56 32.23 -18.04 0.43
N ALA A 57 31.12 -17.40 0.04
CA ALA A 57 29.96 -18.09 -0.52
C ALA A 57 30.27 -18.76 -1.87
N ILE A 58 30.96 -18.07 -2.77
CA ILE A 58 31.41 -18.60 -4.07
C ILE A 58 32.28 -19.85 -3.88
N ILE A 59 33.27 -19.79 -2.97
CA ILE A 59 34.15 -20.92 -2.66
C ILE A 59 33.37 -22.10 -2.05
N ALA A 60 32.42 -21.84 -1.15
CA ALA A 60 31.57 -22.89 -0.58
C ALA A 60 30.66 -23.54 -1.63
N TYR A 61 30.03 -22.76 -2.53
CA TYR A 61 29.25 -23.30 -3.65
C TYR A 61 30.11 -24.16 -4.58
N MET A 62 31.32 -23.70 -4.93
CA MET A 62 32.25 -24.46 -5.78
C MET A 62 32.78 -25.72 -5.08
N THR A 63 33.02 -25.68 -3.77
CA THR A 63 33.37 -26.86 -2.95
C THR A 63 32.27 -27.91 -3.01
N CYS A 64 30.99 -27.50 -2.93
CA CYS A 64 29.87 -28.41 -3.14
C CYS A 64 29.81 -28.96 -4.58
N LEU A 65 30.01 -28.12 -5.61
CA LEU A 65 30.02 -28.57 -7.01
C LEU A 65 31.16 -29.55 -7.30
N GLU A 66 32.32 -29.39 -6.66
CA GLU A 66 33.45 -30.34 -6.69
C GLU A 66 33.01 -31.72 -6.19
N LYS A 67 32.29 -31.80 -5.05
CA LYS A 67 31.70 -33.05 -4.51
C LYS A 67 30.57 -33.62 -5.39
N LEU A 68 30.00 -32.84 -6.31
CA LEU A 68 29.06 -33.31 -7.34
C LEU A 68 29.76 -33.75 -8.65
N GLY A 69 31.09 -33.65 -8.73
CA GLY A 69 31.89 -34.14 -9.86
C GLY A 69 32.59 -33.05 -10.69
N LEU A 70 32.39 -31.76 -10.38
CA LEU A 70 33.02 -30.65 -11.11
C LEU A 70 34.48 -30.44 -10.65
N ASN A 71 35.39 -31.32 -11.09
CA ASN A 71 36.82 -31.16 -10.86
C ASN A 71 37.46 -30.12 -11.80
N GLY A 72 38.67 -29.65 -11.47
CA GLY A 72 39.37 -28.59 -12.22
C GLY A 72 39.64 -28.90 -13.69
N LEU A 73 39.90 -30.17 -14.04
CA LEU A 73 40.15 -30.58 -15.44
C LEU A 73 38.87 -30.48 -16.28
N ILE A 74 37.74 -30.92 -15.71
CA ILE A 74 36.41 -30.77 -16.31
C ILE A 74 36.03 -29.29 -16.41
N LEU A 75 36.28 -28.50 -15.36
CA LEU A 75 35.96 -27.08 -15.33
C LEU A 75 36.72 -26.30 -16.43
N GLY A 76 38.03 -26.50 -16.54
CA GLY A 76 38.84 -25.86 -17.58
C GLY A 76 38.36 -26.21 -19.00
N ALA A 77 38.21 -27.51 -19.28
CA ALA A 77 37.77 -27.98 -20.59
C ALA A 77 36.34 -27.49 -20.97
N ILE A 78 35.43 -27.41 -19.99
CA ILE A 78 34.07 -26.90 -20.22
C ILE A 78 34.08 -25.40 -20.53
N VAL A 79 34.87 -24.58 -19.82
CA VAL A 79 34.89 -23.13 -20.06
C VAL A 79 35.65 -22.79 -21.34
N GLU A 80 36.78 -23.45 -21.62
CA GLU A 80 37.50 -23.30 -22.89
C GLU A 80 36.61 -23.69 -24.09
N GLY A 81 35.91 -24.83 -24.01
CA GLY A 81 34.99 -25.29 -25.06
C GLY A 81 33.71 -24.46 -25.22
N ALA A 82 33.26 -23.77 -24.16
CA ALA A 82 32.10 -22.89 -24.20
C ALA A 82 32.43 -21.46 -24.71
N GLY A 83 33.64 -20.96 -24.43
CA GLY A 83 34.03 -19.59 -24.72
C GLY A 83 33.11 -18.58 -24.01
N ASN A 84 32.33 -17.82 -24.80
CA ASN A 84 31.35 -16.85 -24.28
C ASN A 84 29.89 -17.36 -24.36
N LYS A 85 29.66 -18.66 -24.60
CA LYS A 85 28.32 -19.27 -24.48
C LYS A 85 27.92 -19.33 -22.99
N PRO A 86 26.62 -19.20 -22.65
CA PRO A 86 26.16 -19.48 -21.30
C PRO A 86 26.37 -20.97 -20.97
N LEU A 87 26.74 -21.25 -19.71
CA LEU A 87 26.85 -22.59 -19.15
C LEU A 87 25.69 -22.87 -18.19
N THR A 88 25.09 -24.05 -18.32
CA THR A 88 23.93 -24.50 -17.55
C THR A 88 24.18 -25.90 -16.98
N LEU A 89 23.94 -26.05 -15.68
CA LEU A 89 23.90 -27.32 -14.96
C LEU A 89 22.48 -27.89 -15.06
N ARG A 90 22.35 -29.17 -15.41
CA ARG A 90 21.08 -29.86 -15.63
C ARG A 90 21.05 -31.18 -14.86
N PHE A 91 20.01 -31.37 -14.05
CA PHE A 91 19.70 -32.62 -13.38
C PHE A 91 18.46 -33.25 -14.02
N ASP A 92 18.61 -34.42 -14.64
CA ASP A 92 17.50 -35.21 -15.16
C ASP A 92 17.20 -36.39 -14.23
N VAL A 93 15.91 -36.73 -14.05
CA VAL A 93 15.45 -37.88 -13.26
C VAL A 93 14.22 -38.55 -13.89
N SER A 94 14.15 -39.88 -13.82
CA SER A 94 12.95 -40.65 -14.16
C SER A 94 12.88 -41.98 -13.40
N THR A 95 11.69 -42.61 -13.36
CA THR A 95 11.59 -44.04 -12.99
C THR A 95 10.74 -44.86 -13.96
N THR A 96 11.19 -46.08 -14.23
CA THR A 96 10.55 -47.05 -15.12
C THR A 96 10.03 -48.25 -14.32
N PRO A 97 8.76 -48.22 -13.85
CA PRO A 97 8.14 -49.35 -13.18
C PRO A 97 7.71 -50.43 -14.19
N THR A 98 8.37 -51.58 -14.17
CA THR A 98 8.02 -52.77 -14.97
C THR A 98 7.21 -53.77 -14.13
N PHE A 99 6.32 -54.55 -14.75
CA PHE A 99 5.53 -55.56 -14.04
C PHE A 99 6.19 -56.94 -14.13
N VAL A 100 6.49 -57.55 -12.98
CA VAL A 100 7.23 -58.82 -12.90
C VAL A 100 6.29 -60.02 -12.76
N LYS A 101 5.40 -60.03 -11.75
CA LYS A 101 4.55 -61.21 -11.44
C LYS A 101 3.36 -60.90 -10.51
N GLU A 102 2.31 -61.71 -10.63
CA GLU A 102 1.24 -61.84 -9.62
C GLU A 102 1.58 -63.02 -8.68
N VAL A 103 1.46 -62.82 -7.37
CA VAL A 103 1.69 -63.85 -6.34
C VAL A 103 0.55 -63.85 -5.34
N ARG A 104 0.00 -65.04 -5.02
CA ARG A 104 -1.11 -65.19 -4.06
C ARG A 104 -0.60 -65.69 -2.72
N VAL A 105 -0.44 -64.76 -1.78
CA VAL A 105 0.14 -65.01 -0.45
C VAL A 105 -0.96 -65.40 0.55
N LYS A 106 -0.64 -66.33 1.45
CA LYS A 106 -1.46 -66.70 2.62
C LYS A 106 -0.94 -65.93 3.83
N VAL A 107 -1.71 -64.96 4.32
CA VAL A 107 -1.38 -64.15 5.49
C VAL A 107 -2.19 -64.68 6.69
N PRO A 108 -1.55 -65.12 7.80
CA PRO A 108 -2.29 -65.53 8.98
C PRO A 108 -3.05 -64.32 9.56
N MET A 109 -4.27 -64.56 10.04
CA MET A 109 -5.03 -63.57 10.81
C MET A 109 -4.74 -63.75 12.30
N GLU A 110 -4.86 -62.65 13.04
CA GLU A 110 -4.54 -62.56 14.47
C GLU A 110 -5.50 -63.41 15.34
N TYR A 111 -6.75 -63.55 14.90
CA TYR A 111 -7.75 -64.40 15.56
C TYR A 111 -7.60 -65.87 15.15
N SER A 112 -7.31 -66.73 16.14
CA SER A 112 -7.56 -68.16 16.08
C SER A 112 -8.88 -68.51 16.77
N TYR A 113 -9.62 -69.49 16.24
CA TYR A 113 -10.81 -70.03 16.87
C TYR A 113 -10.59 -71.49 17.27
N GLU A 114 -11.18 -71.89 18.39
CA GLU A 114 -11.12 -73.27 18.89
C GLU A 114 -12.31 -74.06 18.37
N GLN A 115 -12.03 -75.17 17.68
CA GLN A 115 -13.04 -76.14 17.25
C GLN A 115 -12.87 -77.41 18.08
N THR A 116 -13.83 -77.66 18.98
CA THR A 116 -13.87 -78.88 19.80
C THR A 116 -14.69 -79.94 19.11
N GLU A 117 -14.06 -81.08 18.82
CA GLU A 117 -14.75 -82.26 18.28
C GLU A 117 -14.86 -83.32 19.38
N GLU A 118 -16.08 -83.84 19.58
CA GLU A 118 -16.34 -85.01 20.42
C GLU A 118 -16.38 -86.26 19.55
N THR A 119 -15.69 -87.32 19.97
CA THR A 119 -15.83 -88.64 19.37
C THR A 119 -15.59 -89.70 20.44
N ALA A 120 -16.56 -90.61 20.59
CA ALA A 120 -16.47 -91.82 21.43
C ALA A 120 -15.81 -91.63 22.82
N GLY A 121 -16.24 -90.61 23.57
CA GLY A 121 -15.84 -90.41 24.97
C GLY A 121 -14.59 -89.56 25.22
N SER A 122 -14.01 -88.93 24.19
CA SER A 122 -12.93 -87.94 24.37
C SER A 122 -13.24 -86.63 23.65
N LYS A 123 -12.84 -85.51 24.26
CA LYS A 123 -12.87 -84.15 23.68
C LYS A 123 -11.50 -83.80 23.14
N ILE A 124 -11.43 -83.41 21.87
CA ILE A 124 -10.21 -82.88 21.26
C ILE A 124 -10.48 -81.45 20.79
N THR A 125 -9.86 -80.48 21.46
CA THR A 125 -9.89 -79.06 21.07
C THR A 125 -8.80 -78.80 20.02
N LYS A 126 -9.19 -78.35 18.83
CA LYS A 126 -8.27 -77.98 17.74
C LYS A 126 -8.26 -76.46 17.59
N VAL A 127 -7.10 -75.83 17.82
CA VAL A 127 -6.91 -74.40 17.59
C VAL A 127 -6.67 -74.15 16.09
N LEU A 128 -7.62 -73.53 15.41
CA LEU A 128 -7.51 -73.17 13.99
C LEU A 128 -7.13 -71.70 13.86
N LYS A 129 -5.92 -71.43 13.35
CA LYS A 129 -5.52 -70.09 12.92
C LYS A 129 -6.21 -69.74 11.60
N ALA A 130 -7.02 -68.68 11.59
CA ALA A 130 -7.66 -68.22 10.37
C ALA A 130 -6.60 -67.60 9.41
N VAL A 131 -6.80 -67.71 8.09
CA VAL A 131 -5.80 -67.28 7.10
C VAL A 131 -6.47 -66.49 5.98
N ARG A 132 -6.06 -65.23 5.80
CA ARG A 132 -6.49 -64.36 4.70
C ARG A 132 -5.66 -64.66 3.45
N ARG A 133 -6.30 -64.78 2.29
CA ARG A 133 -5.59 -64.83 1.00
C ARG A 133 -5.45 -63.39 0.49
N VAL A 134 -4.24 -62.99 0.10
CA VAL A 134 -3.95 -61.66 -0.44
C VAL A 134 -3.19 -61.84 -1.75
N THR A 135 -3.70 -61.23 -2.83
CA THR A 135 -2.97 -61.14 -4.10
C THR A 135 -1.98 -59.98 -4.03
N LYS A 136 -0.78 -60.21 -4.52
CA LYS A 136 0.27 -59.20 -4.64
C LYS A 136 0.75 -59.09 -6.08
N PHE A 137 1.10 -57.87 -6.47
CA PHE A 137 1.70 -57.53 -7.73
C PHE A 137 3.13 -57.03 -7.44
N HIS A 138 4.11 -57.70 -8.04
CA HIS A 138 5.51 -57.33 -7.95
C HIS A 138 5.85 -56.42 -9.13
N TYR A 139 6.34 -55.22 -8.84
CA TYR A 139 6.86 -54.28 -9.83
C TYR A 139 8.34 -54.09 -9.57
N ASP A 140 9.17 -54.19 -10.61
CA ASP A 140 10.58 -53.79 -10.52
C ASP A 140 10.67 -52.34 -10.98
N VAL A 141 11.13 -51.46 -10.10
CA VAL A 141 11.14 -50.01 -10.31
C VAL A 141 12.57 -49.56 -10.49
N GLU A 142 12.94 -49.30 -11.75
CA GLU A 142 14.24 -48.75 -12.12
C GLU A 142 14.23 -47.23 -11.93
N LEU A 143 15.24 -46.69 -11.24
CA LEU A 143 15.56 -45.27 -11.10
C LEU A 143 16.76 -44.94 -11.99
N GLU A 144 16.67 -43.86 -12.75
CA GLU A 144 17.81 -43.32 -13.50
C GLU A 144 17.84 -41.79 -13.36
N TRP A 145 19.02 -41.26 -13.00
CA TRP A 145 19.26 -39.81 -12.96
C TRP A 145 20.67 -39.46 -13.43
N SER A 146 20.81 -38.24 -13.99
CA SER A 146 22.08 -37.70 -14.46
C SER A 146 22.21 -36.20 -14.18
N LEU A 147 23.29 -35.81 -13.52
CA LEU A 147 23.76 -34.44 -13.40
C LEU A 147 24.79 -34.16 -14.52
N SER A 148 24.55 -33.13 -15.32
CA SER A 148 25.36 -32.78 -16.48
C SER A 148 25.48 -31.28 -16.69
N ILE A 149 26.52 -30.82 -17.38
CA ILE A 149 26.67 -29.43 -17.82
C ILE A 149 26.67 -29.39 -19.36
N TYR A 150 26.00 -28.39 -19.94
CA TYR A 150 26.05 -28.09 -21.37
C TYR A 150 26.25 -26.59 -21.63
N SER A 151 26.58 -26.22 -22.87
CA SER A 151 26.80 -24.84 -23.29
C SER A 151 25.77 -24.35 -24.32
N GLY A 152 25.35 -23.09 -24.21
CA GLY A 152 24.38 -22.48 -25.11
C GLY A 152 23.03 -23.21 -25.09
N THR A 153 22.66 -23.78 -26.23
CA THR A 153 21.46 -24.62 -26.40
C THR A 153 21.80 -26.07 -26.76
N SER A 154 23.08 -26.46 -26.74
CA SER A 154 23.55 -27.79 -27.14
C SER A 154 23.35 -28.83 -26.03
N VAL A 155 22.09 -29.16 -25.70
CA VAL A 155 21.77 -30.15 -24.64
C VAL A 155 22.34 -31.53 -24.98
N ASP A 156 22.47 -31.88 -26.26
CA ASP A 156 23.06 -33.14 -26.71
C ASP A 156 24.59 -33.20 -26.54
N GLU A 157 25.28 -32.07 -26.51
CA GLU A 157 26.74 -31.95 -26.32
C GLU A 157 27.13 -31.84 -24.84
N ARG A 158 26.36 -32.51 -23.96
CA ARG A 158 26.49 -32.40 -22.50
C ARG A 158 27.62 -33.25 -21.90
N THR A 159 28.37 -32.65 -20.98
CA THR A 159 29.33 -33.37 -20.12
C THR A 159 28.61 -33.86 -18.87
N VAL A 160 28.53 -35.18 -18.68
CA VAL A 160 27.95 -35.78 -17.46
C VAL A 160 28.97 -35.69 -16.32
N LEU A 161 28.58 -35.07 -15.21
CA LEU A 161 29.40 -34.98 -13.99
C LEU A 161 29.22 -36.21 -13.11
N ARG A 162 27.96 -36.63 -12.92
CA ARG A 162 27.57 -37.75 -12.05
C ARG A 162 26.23 -38.33 -12.51
N SER A 163 26.08 -39.64 -12.45
CA SER A 163 24.82 -40.34 -12.78
C SER A 163 24.71 -41.63 -11.97
N ASN A 164 23.50 -42.06 -11.68
CA ASN A 164 23.24 -43.38 -11.09
C ASN A 164 22.06 -44.08 -11.77
N LYS A 165 22.07 -45.42 -11.73
CA LYS A 165 21.01 -46.29 -12.21
C LYS A 165 20.83 -47.44 -11.22
N SER A 166 19.69 -47.50 -10.53
CA SER A 166 19.36 -48.54 -9.55
C SER A 166 17.99 -49.16 -9.87
N SER A 167 17.67 -50.31 -9.29
CA SER A 167 16.31 -50.88 -9.34
C SER A 167 15.98 -51.62 -8.05
N SER A 168 14.69 -51.73 -7.73
CA SER A 168 14.20 -52.47 -6.56
C SER A 168 12.78 -52.96 -6.75
N VAL A 169 12.47 -54.12 -6.16
CA VAL A 169 11.16 -54.76 -6.30
C VAL A 169 10.18 -54.22 -5.26
N ILE A 170 9.17 -53.50 -5.74
CA ILE A 170 8.08 -52.95 -4.94
C ILE A 170 6.87 -53.90 -4.96
N HIS A 171 6.40 -54.27 -3.77
CA HIS A 171 5.26 -55.16 -3.55
C HIS A 171 3.97 -54.37 -3.31
N LYS A 172 2.95 -54.51 -4.17
CA LYS A 172 1.63 -53.85 -4.01
C LYS A 172 0.47 -54.83 -3.92
N GLN A 173 -0.59 -54.49 -3.17
CA GLN A 173 -1.86 -55.23 -3.18
C GLN A 173 -2.76 -54.88 -4.38
N THR A 174 -2.53 -53.73 -5.05
CA THR A 174 -3.28 -53.27 -6.22
C THR A 174 -2.46 -53.39 -7.51
N LYS A 175 -3.13 -53.68 -8.63
CA LYS A 175 -2.51 -53.80 -9.97
C LYS A 175 -2.37 -52.43 -10.64
N GLU A 176 -1.65 -51.53 -9.99
CA GLU A 176 -1.50 -50.14 -10.42
C GLU A 176 -0.04 -49.66 -10.27
N SER A 177 0.58 -49.21 -11.37
CA SER A 177 1.96 -48.70 -11.41
C SER A 177 2.08 -47.18 -11.50
N SER A 178 0.98 -46.44 -11.62
CA SER A 178 0.96 -44.95 -11.72
C SER A 178 1.84 -44.28 -10.66
N ARG A 179 1.58 -44.59 -9.38
CA ARG A 179 2.28 -44.05 -8.21
C ARG A 179 3.72 -44.55 -8.03
N LEU A 180 4.19 -45.45 -8.90
CA LEU A 180 5.58 -45.94 -8.94
C LEU A 180 6.45 -45.21 -9.98
N ARG A 181 5.84 -44.35 -10.81
CA ARG A 181 6.53 -43.59 -11.87
C ARG A 181 6.89 -42.18 -11.41
N ILE A 182 8.13 -41.78 -11.63
CA ILE A 182 8.57 -40.39 -11.81
C ILE A 182 8.59 -40.17 -13.33
N THR A 183 7.70 -39.32 -13.83
CA THR A 183 7.74 -38.87 -15.23
C THR A 183 9.08 -38.17 -15.47
N PRO A 184 9.75 -38.36 -16.62
CA PRO A 184 11.02 -37.68 -16.91
C PRO A 184 10.94 -36.17 -16.63
N GLN A 185 11.79 -35.71 -15.72
CA GLN A 185 11.86 -34.33 -15.24
C GLN A 185 13.31 -33.83 -15.34
N SER A 186 13.45 -32.54 -15.63
CA SER A 186 14.73 -31.87 -15.86
C SER A 186 14.74 -30.54 -15.11
N TYR A 187 15.75 -30.33 -14.26
CA TYR A 187 15.92 -29.12 -13.47
C TYR A 187 17.24 -28.43 -13.82
N GLU A 188 17.18 -27.15 -14.19
CA GLU A 188 18.30 -26.42 -14.79
C GLU A 188 18.71 -25.19 -13.98
N LEU A 189 20.03 -24.99 -13.83
CA LEU A 189 20.65 -23.88 -13.10
C LEU A 189 21.76 -23.24 -13.97
N PRO A 190 21.59 -21.98 -14.41
CA PRO A 190 22.63 -21.25 -15.14
C PRO A 190 23.84 -20.93 -14.24
N LEU A 191 24.98 -21.60 -14.47
CA LEU A 191 26.24 -21.35 -13.75
C LEU A 191 27.02 -20.13 -14.28
N THR A 192 26.54 -19.50 -15.34
CA THR A 192 27.21 -18.43 -16.10
C THR A 192 27.62 -17.21 -15.24
N TRP A 193 26.90 -16.90 -14.16
CA TRP A 193 27.32 -15.85 -13.23
C TRP A 193 28.45 -16.31 -12.31
N LEU A 194 28.30 -17.49 -11.68
CA LEU A 194 29.24 -18.05 -10.70
C LEU A 194 30.63 -18.25 -11.32
N LEU A 195 30.68 -18.83 -12.52
CA LEU A 195 31.94 -19.11 -13.21
C LEU A 195 32.66 -17.83 -13.69
N LYS A 196 31.96 -16.71 -13.84
CA LYS A 196 32.60 -15.40 -14.09
C LYS A 196 33.23 -14.78 -12.84
N GLN A 197 32.87 -15.26 -11.65
CA GLN A 197 33.50 -14.84 -10.39
C GLN A 197 34.76 -15.66 -10.05
N VAL A 198 35.21 -16.54 -10.95
CA VAL A 198 36.41 -17.37 -10.78
C VAL A 198 37.42 -17.02 -11.87
N ASN A 199 38.61 -16.55 -11.49
CA ASN A 199 39.74 -16.57 -12.40
C ASN A 199 40.24 -18.01 -12.54
N LEU A 200 40.25 -18.56 -13.76
CA LEU A 200 40.70 -19.92 -14.03
C LEU A 200 42.23 -20.06 -14.06
N ASP A 201 42.97 -18.98 -14.38
CA ASP A 201 44.43 -19.01 -14.43
C ASP A 201 45.02 -19.12 -13.01
N ASP A 202 44.46 -18.35 -12.06
CA ASP A 202 44.81 -18.40 -10.64
C ASP A 202 44.06 -19.50 -9.85
N MET A 203 43.01 -20.09 -10.44
CA MET A 203 41.97 -20.87 -9.75
C MET A 203 41.45 -20.16 -8.49
N ALA A 204 41.00 -18.91 -8.65
CA ALA A 204 40.76 -18.01 -7.53
C ALA A 204 39.50 -17.15 -7.68
N SER A 205 38.74 -16.99 -6.59
CA SER A 205 37.52 -16.17 -6.56
C SER A 205 37.86 -14.68 -6.63
N GLN A 206 37.19 -13.94 -7.51
CA GLN A 206 37.52 -12.55 -7.88
C GLN A 206 36.34 -11.56 -7.73
N PHE A 207 35.34 -11.88 -6.90
CA PHE A 207 34.19 -10.99 -6.70
C PHE A 207 34.61 -9.71 -5.96
N LYS A 208 34.18 -8.54 -6.45
CA LYS A 208 34.39 -7.24 -5.82
C LYS A 208 33.27 -6.26 -6.20
N VAL A 209 32.74 -5.52 -5.24
CA VAL A 209 31.77 -4.44 -5.48
C VAL A 209 32.45 -3.23 -6.10
N ASP A 210 31.89 -2.76 -7.21
CA ASP A 210 32.34 -1.55 -7.89
C ASP A 210 31.70 -0.30 -7.27
N THR A 211 32.44 0.31 -6.34
CA THR A 211 32.05 1.55 -5.65
C THR A 211 32.18 2.81 -6.51
N SER A 212 32.65 2.70 -7.77
CA SER A 212 32.79 3.86 -8.68
C SER A 212 31.54 4.19 -9.49
N ARG A 213 30.53 3.31 -9.50
CA ARG A 213 29.30 3.47 -10.29
C ARG A 213 28.27 4.36 -9.58
N GLU A 214 27.63 5.23 -10.35
CA GLU A 214 26.48 6.04 -9.89
C GLU A 214 25.26 5.19 -9.44
N SER A 215 25.18 3.92 -9.82
CA SER A 215 24.13 2.98 -9.39
C SER A 215 24.38 2.34 -8.01
N THR A 216 25.62 2.38 -7.49
CA THR A 216 25.99 1.74 -6.22
C THR A 216 25.44 2.56 -5.04
N LYS A 217 24.37 2.07 -4.40
CA LYS A 217 23.72 2.76 -3.28
C LYS A 217 24.36 2.44 -1.93
N THR A 218 24.42 1.15 -1.57
CA THR A 218 24.96 0.69 -0.27
C THR A 218 25.69 -0.66 -0.40
N PRO A 219 26.42 -1.13 0.63
CA PRO A 219 27.12 -2.42 0.58
C PRO A 219 26.25 -3.61 0.20
N ARG A 220 24.96 -3.62 0.58
CA ARG A 220 23.98 -4.58 0.08
C ARG A 220 23.38 -4.15 -1.25
N ARG A 221 22.95 -2.89 -1.38
CA ARG A 221 22.19 -2.38 -2.53
C ARG A 221 23.13 -1.90 -3.63
N ASN A 222 23.65 -2.84 -4.40
CA ASN A 222 24.40 -2.58 -5.62
C ASN A 222 24.22 -3.72 -6.61
N ASP A 223 24.42 -3.42 -7.89
CA ASP A 223 24.09 -4.32 -9.00
C ASP A 223 24.84 -5.66 -8.95
N ASP A 224 26.02 -5.73 -8.32
CA ASP A 224 26.85 -6.93 -8.32
C ASP A 224 26.49 -7.87 -7.16
N VAL A 225 26.11 -7.33 -6.00
CA VAL A 225 25.56 -8.09 -4.87
C VAL A 225 24.14 -8.58 -5.16
N ASP A 226 23.29 -7.76 -5.78
CA ASP A 226 21.93 -8.20 -6.12
C ASP A 226 21.95 -9.34 -7.18
N LYS A 227 22.94 -9.38 -8.11
CA LYS A 227 23.18 -10.56 -8.99
C LYS A 227 23.63 -11.79 -8.21
N ALA A 228 24.46 -11.64 -7.19
CA ALA A 228 24.89 -12.73 -6.33
C ALA A 228 23.73 -13.31 -5.50
N ILE A 229 22.83 -12.43 -5.01
CA ILE A 229 21.58 -12.82 -4.34
C ILE A 229 20.65 -13.52 -5.32
N GLU A 230 20.52 -13.03 -6.56
CA GLU A 230 19.73 -13.70 -7.60
C GLU A 230 20.25 -15.12 -7.88
N PHE A 231 21.58 -15.30 -7.99
CA PHE A 231 22.17 -16.62 -8.16
C PHE A 231 21.92 -17.54 -6.96
N SER A 232 22.07 -17.04 -5.72
CA SER A 232 21.73 -17.75 -4.47
C SER A 232 20.28 -18.23 -4.48
N SER A 233 19.34 -17.35 -4.84
CA SER A 233 17.91 -17.67 -4.84
C SER A 233 17.56 -18.71 -5.93
N ARG A 234 18.17 -18.58 -7.12
CA ARG A 234 18.06 -19.58 -8.21
C ARG A 234 18.64 -20.94 -7.80
N LEU A 235 19.80 -20.96 -7.12
CA LEU A 235 20.44 -22.17 -6.60
C LEU A 235 19.56 -22.86 -5.54
N ASN A 236 19.02 -22.10 -4.57
CA ASN A 236 18.10 -22.60 -3.56
C ASN A 236 16.81 -23.19 -4.20
N SER A 237 16.25 -22.49 -5.19
CA SER A 237 15.08 -22.97 -5.94
C SER A 237 15.37 -24.28 -6.70
N TRP A 238 16.50 -24.37 -7.41
CA TRP A 238 16.93 -25.58 -8.11
C TRP A 238 17.17 -26.76 -7.16
N VAL A 239 17.78 -26.51 -5.99
CA VAL A 239 17.91 -27.53 -4.93
C VAL A 239 16.53 -27.99 -4.44
N GLY A 240 15.61 -27.06 -4.17
CA GLY A 240 14.24 -27.39 -3.73
C GLY A 240 13.47 -28.22 -4.77
N GLN A 241 13.62 -27.89 -6.06
CA GLN A 241 13.04 -28.67 -7.16
C GLN A 241 13.57 -30.11 -7.19
N ILE A 242 14.88 -30.33 -7.00
CA ILE A 242 15.44 -31.69 -6.89
C ILE A 242 14.96 -32.37 -5.60
N GLN A 243 14.84 -31.64 -4.49
CA GLN A 243 14.37 -32.20 -3.21
C GLN A 243 12.96 -32.80 -3.31
N THR A 244 12.02 -32.04 -3.87
CA THR A 244 10.64 -32.51 -4.09
C THR A 244 10.55 -33.49 -5.27
N GLY A 245 11.25 -33.22 -6.38
CA GLY A 245 11.23 -34.07 -7.58
C GLY A 245 11.75 -35.48 -7.33
N LEU A 246 12.94 -35.60 -6.73
CA LEU A 246 13.59 -36.87 -6.42
C LEU A 246 13.13 -37.44 -5.06
N TYR A 247 13.45 -36.78 -3.94
CA TYR A 247 13.35 -37.43 -2.63
C TYR A 247 11.92 -37.57 -2.11
N GLU A 248 11.02 -36.62 -2.33
CA GLU A 248 9.61 -36.83 -1.97
C GLU A 248 8.96 -37.91 -2.84
N SER A 249 9.33 -37.97 -4.13
CA SER A 249 8.91 -39.05 -5.03
C SER A 249 9.44 -40.42 -4.58
N LEU A 250 10.72 -40.54 -4.18
CA LEU A 250 11.28 -41.80 -3.68
C LEU A 250 10.58 -42.24 -2.39
N ALA A 251 10.38 -41.35 -1.42
CA ALA A 251 9.64 -41.67 -0.19
C ALA A 251 8.21 -42.14 -0.48
N ARG A 252 7.53 -41.50 -1.46
CA ARG A 252 6.20 -41.90 -1.93
C ARG A 252 6.19 -43.29 -2.57
N ILE A 253 7.22 -43.64 -3.34
CA ILE A 253 7.37 -44.92 -4.05
C ILE A 253 7.72 -46.05 -3.08
N GLU A 254 8.73 -45.89 -2.23
CA GLU A 254 9.13 -46.86 -1.21
C GLU A 254 7.99 -47.09 -0.21
N GLY A 255 7.24 -46.03 0.14
CA GLY A 255 6.01 -46.11 0.93
C GLY A 255 4.85 -46.89 0.28
N GLN A 256 4.95 -47.31 -0.99
CA GLN A 256 4.01 -48.26 -1.59
C GLN A 256 4.36 -49.74 -1.29
N HIS A 257 5.56 -50.04 -0.77
CA HIS A 257 6.01 -51.42 -0.57
C HIS A 257 5.37 -52.08 0.66
N ASP A 258 4.43 -52.98 0.42
CA ASP A 258 3.82 -53.86 1.42
C ASP A 258 4.46 -55.27 1.43
N PRO A 259 5.31 -55.61 2.41
CA PRO A 259 5.88 -56.95 2.53
C PRO A 259 4.85 -57.98 3.05
N GLY A 260 3.69 -57.55 3.58
CA GLY A 260 2.52 -58.39 3.91
C GLY A 260 2.76 -59.49 4.95
N LEU A 261 3.93 -59.46 5.59
CA LEU A 261 4.34 -60.27 6.73
C LEU A 261 5.00 -59.30 7.70
N VAL A 262 4.52 -59.26 8.94
CA VAL A 262 5.24 -58.59 10.02
C VAL A 262 6.46 -59.46 10.36
N LYS A 263 7.59 -59.17 9.73
CA LYS A 263 8.90 -59.38 10.38
C LYS A 263 9.00 -58.39 11.53
N ASP A 264 9.62 -58.79 12.63
CA ASP A 264 9.49 -58.25 13.98
C ASP A 264 9.32 -56.72 14.11
N PRO A 265 8.38 -56.22 14.94
CA PRO A 265 8.13 -54.79 15.16
C PRO A 265 9.28 -54.06 15.88
N VAL A 266 10.43 -54.71 16.05
CA VAL A 266 11.66 -54.17 16.64
C VAL A 266 12.58 -53.58 15.57
N PHE A 267 12.51 -54.06 14.32
CA PHE A 267 13.19 -53.43 13.19
C PHE A 267 12.28 -52.38 12.54
N SER A 268 12.39 -51.14 13.02
CA SER A 268 12.04 -50.00 12.19
C SER A 268 12.95 -50.04 10.96
N ARG A 269 12.36 -50.20 9.76
CA ARG A 269 13.07 -49.97 8.49
C ARG A 269 13.73 -48.60 8.58
N SER A 270 15.06 -48.54 8.56
CA SER A 270 15.79 -47.28 8.46
C SER A 270 15.68 -46.81 7.02
N SER A 271 14.66 -46.00 6.72
CA SER A 271 14.55 -45.35 5.41
C SER A 271 15.79 -44.49 5.20
N TYR A 272 16.18 -44.24 3.94
CA TYR A 272 17.14 -43.19 3.64
C TYR A 272 16.67 -41.84 4.22
N MET A 273 15.35 -41.61 4.35
CA MET A 273 14.79 -40.45 5.06
C MET A 273 15.16 -40.41 6.55
N ASP A 274 15.29 -41.55 7.22
CA ASP A 274 15.73 -41.62 8.62
C ASP A 274 17.24 -41.39 8.72
N VAL A 275 18.02 -41.92 7.77
CA VAL A 275 19.45 -41.61 7.61
C VAL A 275 19.68 -40.12 7.31
N LEU A 276 18.74 -39.42 6.67
CA LEU A 276 18.78 -37.97 6.45
C LEU A 276 18.15 -37.14 7.59
N ARG A 277 17.30 -37.72 8.45
CA ARG A 277 16.66 -37.05 9.61
C ARG A 277 17.43 -37.23 10.91
N SER A 278 18.23 -38.30 11.03
CA SER A 278 19.04 -38.57 12.21
C SER A 278 19.97 -37.39 12.56
N PRO A 279 20.09 -36.99 13.83
CA PRO A 279 21.00 -35.92 14.24
C PRO A 279 22.46 -36.35 14.05
N VAL A 280 23.18 -35.56 13.25
CA VAL A 280 24.64 -35.57 13.09
C VAL A 280 25.07 -34.10 13.13
N ASP A 281 26.29 -33.82 13.58
CA ASP A 281 26.82 -32.46 13.61
C ASP A 281 26.65 -31.75 12.26
N PRO A 282 26.17 -30.49 12.24
CA PRO A 282 25.98 -29.76 11.00
C PRO A 282 27.34 -29.45 10.36
N THR A 283 27.41 -29.55 9.03
CA THR A 283 28.54 -29.04 8.25
C THR A 283 28.78 -27.56 8.60
N PHE A 284 30.04 -27.20 8.85
CA PHE A 284 30.41 -25.81 9.13
C PHE A 284 30.04 -24.91 7.95
N ASN A 285 29.64 -23.67 8.25
CA ASN A 285 29.24 -22.69 7.24
C ASN A 285 30.17 -21.47 7.32
N PRO A 286 30.98 -21.19 6.27
CA PRO A 286 31.99 -20.13 6.29
C PRO A 286 31.40 -18.75 6.00
N ILE A 287 30.11 -18.65 5.63
CA ILE A 287 29.46 -17.40 5.22
C ILE A 287 28.99 -16.65 6.48
N LEU A 288 29.92 -15.99 7.18
CA LEU A 288 29.69 -15.33 8.46
C LEU A 288 30.15 -13.85 8.39
N PRO A 289 29.33 -12.85 8.76
CA PRO A 289 29.72 -11.44 8.74
C PRO A 289 30.53 -11.07 9.99
N LEU A 290 31.79 -11.50 10.00
CA LEU A 290 32.69 -11.39 11.15
C LEU A 290 33.74 -10.28 10.98
N MET A 291 34.08 -9.66 12.10
CA MET A 291 35.11 -8.63 12.26
C MET A 291 35.88 -8.86 13.57
N GLU A 292 37.02 -8.18 13.75
CA GLU A 292 37.92 -8.36 14.89
C GLU A 292 38.59 -7.05 15.29
N ASP A 293 38.48 -6.64 16.56
CA ASP A 293 39.20 -5.48 17.13
C ASP A 293 40.70 -5.82 17.27
N ARG A 294 41.51 -5.53 16.24
CA ARG A 294 42.95 -5.82 16.27
C ARG A 294 43.76 -4.71 16.96
N PRO A 295 44.57 -5.03 17.99
CA PRO A 295 45.54 -4.07 18.52
C PRO A 295 46.58 -3.73 17.44
N GLU A 296 47.08 -2.50 17.45
CA GLU A 296 48.13 -2.10 16.53
C GLU A 296 49.44 -2.86 16.83
N LEU A 297 50.17 -3.24 15.77
CA LEU A 297 51.36 -4.11 15.76
C LEU A 297 51.11 -5.64 15.89
N SER A 298 50.67 -6.25 14.79
CA SER A 298 51.22 -7.54 14.35
C SER A 298 51.46 -7.52 12.82
N SER A 299 52.68 -7.13 12.42
CA SER A 299 53.14 -7.28 11.03
C SER A 299 53.69 -8.69 10.79
N GLU A 300 52.96 -9.70 11.24
CA GLU A 300 53.26 -11.09 10.92
C GLU A 300 52.96 -11.33 9.42
N PRO A 301 53.80 -12.09 8.70
CA PRO A 301 53.45 -12.50 7.34
C PRO A 301 52.16 -13.34 7.36
N GLU A 302 51.31 -13.22 6.34
CA GLU A 302 50.22 -14.19 6.17
C GLU A 302 50.84 -15.57 5.90
N ASP A 303 50.71 -16.51 6.86
CA ASP A 303 51.03 -17.92 6.65
C ASP A 303 50.31 -18.43 5.39
N GLU A 304 51.06 -19.08 4.49
CA GLU A 304 50.52 -19.60 3.23
C GLU A 304 49.66 -20.86 3.49
N VAL A 305 48.43 -20.63 3.95
CA VAL A 305 47.45 -21.69 4.21
C VAL A 305 47.04 -22.32 2.88
N VAL A 306 47.46 -23.57 2.65
CA VAL A 306 47.08 -24.34 1.46
C VAL A 306 45.56 -24.47 1.36
N PRO A 307 44.92 -24.08 0.25
CA PRO A 307 43.48 -24.29 0.03
C PRO A 307 43.14 -25.77 -0.03
N GLY A 308 42.13 -26.18 0.74
CA GLY A 308 41.52 -27.52 0.75
C GLY A 308 40.30 -27.65 -0.16
N SER A 309 40.06 -26.64 -0.99
CA SER A 309 38.99 -26.57 -1.99
C SER A 309 39.60 -26.23 -3.36
N LEU A 310 38.91 -26.60 -4.45
CA LEU A 310 39.37 -26.36 -5.83
C LEU A 310 39.74 -24.90 -6.14
N ILE A 311 39.21 -23.92 -5.39
CA ILE A 311 39.37 -22.49 -5.65
C ILE A 311 39.83 -21.76 -4.38
N LYS A 312 40.85 -20.91 -4.51
CA LYS A 312 41.35 -20.03 -3.45
C LYS A 312 40.65 -18.66 -3.45
N ILE A 313 40.89 -17.86 -2.42
CA ILE A 313 40.49 -16.44 -2.41
C ILE A 313 41.51 -15.67 -3.27
N ASN A 314 41.06 -14.83 -4.20
CA ASN A 314 41.91 -13.79 -4.79
C ASN A 314 41.56 -12.44 -4.16
N MET A 315 42.56 -11.71 -3.69
CA MET A 315 42.41 -10.27 -3.51
C MET A 315 43.75 -9.62 -3.81
N GLN A 316 43.81 -8.87 -4.92
CA GLN A 316 44.97 -8.07 -5.25
C GLN A 316 45.23 -7.06 -4.12
N SER A 317 46.39 -7.15 -3.50
CA SER A 317 46.84 -6.21 -2.48
C SER A 317 47.14 -4.86 -3.12
N HIS A 318 46.35 -3.84 -2.79
CA HIS A 318 46.75 -2.46 -3.02
C HIS A 318 46.22 -1.50 -1.96
N ASP A 319 47.13 -0.60 -1.57
CA ASP A 319 47.04 0.55 -0.68
C ASP A 319 46.69 0.30 0.80
N ASP A 320 47.40 1.01 1.67
CA ASP A 320 47.35 0.92 3.13
C ASP A 320 46.08 1.57 3.72
N ASN A 321 44.90 1.07 3.34
CA ASN A 321 43.64 1.59 3.86
C ASN A 321 43.44 1.17 5.33
N ALA A 322 43.19 2.15 6.20
CA ALA A 322 43.01 1.95 7.64
C ALA A 322 41.81 1.04 7.98
N ASP A 323 40.85 0.92 7.06
CA ASP A 323 39.64 0.09 7.17
C ASP A 323 39.95 -1.41 7.38
N ARG A 324 41.09 -1.91 6.88
CA ARG A 324 41.48 -3.33 7.01
C ARG A 324 41.72 -3.79 8.44
N LYS A 325 41.89 -2.89 9.42
CA LYS A 325 42.14 -3.25 10.82
C LYS A 325 41.03 -4.09 11.47
N ALA A 326 39.78 -3.93 11.02
CA ALA A 326 38.62 -4.60 11.59
C ALA A 326 38.27 -5.95 10.91
N LEU A 327 38.96 -6.34 9.83
CA LEU A 327 38.61 -7.50 9.00
C LEU A 327 39.49 -8.72 9.31
N LEU A 328 38.96 -9.91 9.00
CA LEU A 328 39.72 -11.16 9.03
C LEU A 328 40.71 -11.24 7.85
N LEU A 329 41.82 -11.97 8.01
CA LEU A 329 42.83 -12.15 6.97
C LEU A 329 42.38 -13.13 5.88
N HIS A 330 43.08 -13.12 4.74
CA HIS A 330 42.83 -14.08 3.66
C HIS A 330 43.22 -15.49 4.09
N SER A 331 44.27 -15.62 4.90
CA SER A 331 44.66 -16.86 5.57
C SER A 331 43.57 -17.37 6.51
N ASP A 332 42.89 -16.49 7.27
CA ASP A 332 41.80 -16.85 8.18
C ASP A 332 40.57 -17.35 7.42
N LEU A 333 40.15 -16.62 6.39
CA LEU A 333 39.00 -17.00 5.59
C LEU A 333 39.28 -18.31 4.82
N THR A 334 40.55 -18.58 4.45
CA THR A 334 41.00 -19.88 3.93
C THR A 334 40.95 -20.99 4.99
N LYS A 335 41.35 -20.73 6.24
CA LYS A 335 41.16 -21.70 7.36
C LYS A 335 39.67 -22.06 7.51
N LEU A 336 38.76 -21.09 7.38
CA LEU A 336 37.31 -21.29 7.48
C LEU A 336 36.70 -22.05 6.28
N THR A 337 37.12 -21.78 5.04
CA THR A 337 36.66 -22.57 3.88
C THR A 337 37.25 -23.98 3.87
N ASN A 338 38.46 -24.18 4.41
CA ASN A 338 39.04 -25.49 4.64
C ASN A 338 38.25 -26.30 5.69
N GLU A 339 37.83 -25.67 6.80
CA GLU A 339 36.97 -26.31 7.81
C GLU A 339 35.58 -26.67 7.26
N HIS A 340 35.03 -25.84 6.37
CA HIS A 340 33.83 -26.16 5.62
C HIS A 340 34.01 -27.42 4.75
N ALA A 341 35.07 -27.48 3.93
CA ALA A 341 35.36 -28.64 3.09
C ALA A 341 35.60 -29.92 3.91
N ARG A 342 36.33 -29.82 5.03
CA ARG A 342 36.63 -30.92 5.97
C ARG A 342 35.35 -31.45 6.64
N SER A 343 34.51 -30.56 7.17
CA SER A 343 33.27 -30.95 7.84
C SER A 343 32.21 -31.49 6.86
N LEU A 344 32.17 -30.99 5.62
CA LEU A 344 31.30 -31.56 4.57
C LEU A 344 31.72 -33.00 4.25
N GLN A 345 33.03 -33.25 4.07
CA GLN A 345 33.58 -34.57 3.83
C GLN A 345 33.28 -35.55 4.99
N GLY A 346 33.47 -35.12 6.24
CA GLY A 346 33.16 -35.95 7.41
C GLY A 346 31.67 -36.31 7.54
N VAL A 347 30.76 -35.39 7.20
CA VAL A 347 29.31 -35.68 7.18
C VAL A 347 28.96 -36.64 6.03
N LEU A 348 29.57 -36.49 4.85
CA LEU A 348 29.38 -37.42 3.72
C LEU A 348 29.80 -38.85 4.11
N GLU A 349 31.00 -39.03 4.66
CA GLU A 349 31.52 -40.33 5.10
C GLU A 349 30.64 -40.95 6.20
N THR A 350 30.22 -40.14 7.18
CA THR A 350 29.35 -40.58 8.28
C THR A 350 27.98 -41.05 7.77
N ARG A 351 27.35 -40.29 6.85
CA ARG A 351 26.03 -40.62 6.29
C ARG A 351 26.09 -41.81 5.34
N ALA A 352 27.17 -41.92 4.55
CA ALA A 352 27.41 -43.06 3.66
C ALA A 352 27.64 -44.36 4.46
N GLY A 353 28.49 -44.32 5.49
CA GLY A 353 28.78 -45.47 6.36
C GLY A 353 27.60 -45.90 7.25
N ALA A 354 26.63 -45.01 7.51
CA ALA A 354 25.42 -45.32 8.26
C ALA A 354 24.29 -45.97 7.42
N PHE A 355 24.44 -46.03 6.09
CA PHE A 355 23.40 -46.58 5.21
C PHE A 355 23.66 -48.04 4.81
N VAL A 356 22.62 -48.87 4.89
CA VAL A 356 22.67 -50.29 4.52
C VAL A 356 21.70 -50.55 3.38
N ALA A 357 22.22 -50.63 2.15
CA ALA A 357 21.44 -50.77 0.91
C ALA A 357 20.86 -52.19 0.68
N SER A 358 20.59 -52.97 1.73
CA SER A 358 20.33 -54.42 1.65
C SER A 358 18.86 -54.82 1.79
N ASP A 359 17.95 -53.87 2.03
CA ASP A 359 16.54 -54.14 2.32
C ASP A 359 15.66 -54.22 1.06
N GLU A 360 14.85 -55.29 0.96
CA GLU A 360 13.82 -55.39 -0.09
C GLU A 360 12.89 -54.17 -0.05
N GLY A 361 12.85 -53.41 -1.14
CA GLY A 361 11.93 -52.28 -1.33
C GLY A 361 12.50 -50.88 -1.18
N ILE A 362 13.78 -50.73 -0.86
CA ILE A 362 14.51 -49.45 -0.96
C ILE A 362 15.09 -49.33 -2.39
N ILE A 363 14.95 -48.17 -3.01
CA ILE A 363 15.48 -47.86 -4.37
C ILE A 363 16.73 -46.97 -4.29
N ALA A 364 16.81 -46.13 -3.25
CA ALA A 364 17.97 -45.27 -3.00
C ALA A 364 19.24 -46.09 -2.70
N THR A 365 20.38 -45.62 -3.20
CA THR A 365 21.73 -46.11 -2.91
C THR A 365 22.50 -45.08 -2.07
N THR A 366 23.74 -45.41 -1.71
CA THR A 366 24.68 -44.45 -1.08
C THR A 366 24.85 -43.17 -1.91
N THR A 367 24.75 -43.25 -3.25
CA THR A 367 24.97 -42.07 -4.12
C THR A 367 23.86 -41.03 -4.02
N GLU A 368 22.60 -41.45 -3.83
CA GLU A 368 21.48 -40.55 -3.55
C GLU A 368 21.61 -39.87 -2.19
N ILE A 369 22.27 -40.51 -1.21
CA ILE A 369 22.49 -39.95 0.13
C ILE A 369 23.63 -38.93 0.11
N GLU A 370 24.73 -39.19 -0.60
CA GLU A 370 25.78 -38.20 -0.85
C GLU A 370 25.22 -36.96 -1.55
N LEU A 371 24.43 -37.17 -2.63
CA LEU A 371 23.74 -36.11 -3.35
C LEU A 371 22.82 -35.31 -2.41
N ALA A 372 22.07 -35.98 -1.53
CA ALA A 372 21.16 -35.32 -0.58
C ALA A 372 21.92 -34.44 0.43
N VAL A 373 23.08 -34.90 0.92
CA VAL A 373 23.94 -34.15 1.85
C VAL A 373 24.49 -32.89 1.18
N VAL A 374 25.02 -33.00 -0.04
CA VAL A 374 25.57 -31.83 -0.75
C VAL A 374 24.47 -30.84 -1.15
N LEU A 375 23.33 -31.31 -1.66
CA LEU A 375 22.19 -30.45 -1.99
C LEU A 375 21.67 -29.71 -0.75
N ARG A 376 21.49 -30.40 0.38
CA ARG A 376 21.06 -29.76 1.63
C ARG A 376 22.07 -28.75 2.14
N ASN A 377 23.36 -28.98 1.91
CA ASN A 377 24.40 -28.01 2.24
C ASN A 377 24.34 -26.77 1.33
N LEU A 378 24.22 -26.93 0.01
CA LEU A 378 24.02 -25.82 -0.95
C LEU A 378 22.83 -24.92 -0.58
N GLN A 379 21.71 -25.52 -0.19
CA GLN A 379 20.54 -24.80 0.33
C GLN A 379 20.85 -24.06 1.64
N GLY A 380 21.55 -24.69 2.58
CA GLY A 380 21.99 -24.06 3.83
C GLY A 380 22.97 -22.90 3.64
N LEU A 381 23.86 -22.99 2.65
CA LEU A 381 24.76 -21.92 2.22
C LEU A 381 23.98 -20.76 1.59
N SER A 382 23.05 -21.04 0.66
CA SER A 382 22.22 -20.03 -0.02
C SER A 382 21.38 -19.23 0.98
N ILE A 383 20.71 -19.92 1.91
CA ILE A 383 19.92 -19.28 2.97
C ILE A 383 20.83 -18.44 3.89
N GLN A 384 22.00 -18.94 4.28
CA GLN A 384 22.96 -18.18 5.10
C GLN A 384 23.47 -16.93 4.37
N TYR A 385 23.71 -17.00 3.06
CA TYR A 385 24.15 -15.87 2.25
C TYR A 385 23.08 -14.76 2.20
N GLU A 386 21.83 -15.13 1.92
CA GLU A 386 20.71 -14.18 1.92
C GLU A 386 20.44 -13.59 3.32
N GLU A 387 20.52 -14.40 4.38
CA GLU A 387 20.45 -13.90 5.76
C GLU A 387 21.61 -12.95 6.09
N THR A 388 22.83 -13.23 5.62
CA THR A 388 24.03 -12.39 5.83
C THR A 388 23.95 -11.05 5.10
N MET A 389 23.44 -11.03 3.86
CA MET A 389 23.22 -9.77 3.13
C MET A 389 22.11 -8.92 3.77
N ASN A 390 21.04 -9.54 4.27
CA ASN A 390 20.00 -8.84 5.03
C ASN A 390 20.50 -8.38 6.42
N TYR A 391 21.44 -9.10 7.03
CA TYR A 391 22.12 -8.68 8.26
C TYR A 391 22.88 -7.36 8.07
N VAL A 392 23.66 -7.21 7.00
CA VAL A 392 24.41 -5.96 6.72
C VAL A 392 23.48 -4.74 6.59
N GLU A 393 22.34 -4.90 5.92
CA GLU A 393 21.30 -3.86 5.82
C GLU A 393 20.68 -3.54 7.20
N SER A 394 20.40 -4.57 8.01
CA SER A 394 19.83 -4.44 9.34
C SER A 394 20.82 -3.85 10.37
N MET A 395 22.12 -4.11 10.23
CA MET A 395 23.20 -3.50 11.00
C MET A 395 23.26 -1.99 10.76
N MET A 396 23.16 -1.54 9.51
CA MET A 396 23.12 -0.10 9.18
C MET A 396 21.89 0.59 9.78
N GLU A 397 20.72 -0.06 9.79
CA GLU A 397 19.54 0.48 10.49
C GLU A 397 19.76 0.56 12.01
N ARG A 398 20.34 -0.46 12.65
CA ARG A 398 20.65 -0.42 14.09
C ARG A 398 21.68 0.65 14.44
N GLN A 399 22.74 0.81 13.65
CA GLN A 399 23.76 1.86 13.85
C GLN A 399 23.15 3.26 13.71
N LEU A 400 22.25 3.49 12.75
CA LEU A 400 21.54 4.76 12.61
C LEU A 400 20.59 5.02 13.79
N ILE A 401 19.86 4.00 14.25
CA ILE A 401 19.00 4.09 15.45
C ILE A 401 19.82 4.40 16.70
N ALA A 402 21.01 3.82 16.85
CA ALA A 402 21.91 4.09 17.98
C ALA A 402 22.45 5.53 17.94
N ALA A 403 22.86 6.03 16.76
CA ALA A 403 23.35 7.39 16.59
C ALA A 403 22.28 8.48 16.83
N ILE A 404 21.01 8.19 16.50
CA ILE A 404 19.86 9.08 16.74
C ILE A 404 19.27 8.91 18.15
N GLY A 405 19.47 7.75 18.78
CA GLY A 405 18.82 7.35 20.03
C GLY A 405 17.35 6.91 19.88
N LYS A 406 16.80 6.92 18.66
CA LYS A 406 15.40 6.55 18.35
C LYS A 406 15.26 6.09 16.90
N ARG A 407 14.39 5.12 16.61
CA ARG A 407 13.87 4.88 15.25
C ARG A 407 12.89 6.00 14.89
N LEU A 408 13.15 6.71 13.80
CA LEU A 408 12.31 7.83 13.36
C LEU A 408 10.99 7.35 12.75
N THR A 409 9.92 8.12 12.95
CA THR A 409 8.63 7.97 12.27
C THR A 409 8.34 9.15 11.34
N GLN A 410 7.30 9.03 10.51
CA GLN A 410 6.82 10.13 9.68
C GLN A 410 6.27 11.31 10.50
N ASP A 411 5.91 11.12 11.77
CA ASP A 411 5.55 12.21 12.71
C ASP A 411 6.78 12.97 13.21
N ASP A 412 7.87 12.26 13.53
CA ASP A 412 9.14 12.88 13.92
C ASP A 412 9.67 13.76 12.78
N LEU A 413 9.70 13.23 11.54
CA LEU A 413 10.13 13.99 10.38
C LEU A 413 9.20 15.17 10.07
N GLN A 414 7.88 15.00 10.16
CA GLN A 414 6.94 16.11 9.94
C GLN A 414 7.12 17.22 10.99
N THR A 415 7.41 16.86 12.24
CA THR A 415 7.72 17.82 13.32
C THR A 415 9.04 18.56 13.05
N TYR A 416 10.08 17.83 12.63
CA TYR A 416 11.37 18.41 12.23
C TYR A 416 11.21 19.39 11.05
N VAL A 417 10.54 18.97 9.96
CA VAL A 417 10.37 19.79 8.76
C VAL A 417 9.61 21.09 9.07
N ARG A 418 8.54 21.05 9.89
CA ARG A 418 7.84 22.27 10.32
C ARG A 418 8.75 23.26 11.05
N TYR A 419 9.63 22.79 11.94
CA TYR A 419 10.60 23.65 12.63
C TYR A 419 11.68 24.17 11.68
N HIS A 420 12.17 23.31 10.79
CA HIS A 420 13.22 23.63 9.83
C HIS A 420 12.75 24.65 8.78
N ASP A 421 11.61 24.43 8.13
CA ASP A 421 10.97 25.36 7.19
C ASP A 421 10.67 26.72 7.84
N ALA A 422 10.25 26.71 9.12
CA ALA A 422 10.00 27.93 9.89
C ALA A 422 11.27 28.74 10.18
N ARG A 423 12.45 28.12 10.08
CA ARG A 423 13.78 28.77 10.18
C ARG A 423 14.32 29.16 8.80
N LEU A 424 14.23 28.27 7.81
CA LEU A 424 14.78 28.40 6.46
C LEU A 424 14.04 29.45 5.62
N LEU A 425 12.70 29.46 5.66
CA LEU A 425 11.88 30.09 4.63
C LEU A 425 11.33 31.48 4.99
N SER A 426 11.27 32.37 4.01
CA SER A 426 10.77 33.74 4.11
C SER A 426 9.73 34.02 3.01
N PRO A 427 8.43 34.18 3.33
CA PRO A 427 7.80 33.95 4.61
C PRO A 427 7.62 32.44 4.89
N ALA A 428 7.81 32.06 6.15
CA ALA A 428 7.62 30.68 6.60
C ALA A 428 6.17 30.17 6.39
N PRO A 429 5.98 28.85 6.24
CA PRO A 429 4.68 28.21 6.38
C PRO A 429 4.02 28.58 7.71
N LYS A 430 2.69 28.67 7.71
CA LYS A 430 1.87 28.91 8.91
C LYS A 430 0.81 27.82 9.03
N PRO A 431 0.33 27.48 10.24
CA PRO A 431 -0.79 26.57 10.39
C PRO A 431 -2.02 27.11 9.65
N PHE A 432 -2.69 26.25 8.88
CA PHE A 432 -3.95 26.57 8.21
C PHE A 432 -5.07 26.64 9.25
N SER A 433 -5.21 27.81 9.88
CA SER A 433 -6.18 28.10 10.92
C SER A 433 -6.69 29.53 10.74
N LEU A 434 -7.86 29.64 10.10
CA LEU A 434 -8.43 30.87 9.56
C LEU A 434 -9.50 31.41 10.51
N ALA A 435 -9.22 32.53 11.17
CA ALA A 435 -10.14 33.15 12.13
C ALA A 435 -11.10 34.12 11.43
N ILE A 436 -12.33 33.68 11.18
CA ILE A 436 -13.37 34.41 10.44
C ILE A 436 -13.83 35.62 11.25
N ARG A 437 -13.55 36.85 10.79
CA ARG A 437 -13.92 38.11 11.48
C ARG A 437 -14.07 39.29 10.53
N ARG A 438 -14.77 40.34 10.98
CA ARG A 438 -14.63 41.70 10.44
C ARG A 438 -13.29 42.31 10.93
N PRO A 439 -12.74 43.35 10.27
CA PRO A 439 -11.69 44.19 10.87
C PRO A 439 -12.07 44.67 12.27
N GLU A 440 -11.10 44.72 13.18
CA GLU A 440 -11.22 45.10 14.60
C GLU A 440 -12.22 44.28 15.46
N HIS A 441 -12.93 43.30 14.88
CA HIS A 441 -13.93 42.50 15.59
C HIS A 441 -13.40 41.14 16.11
N TYR A 442 -14.12 40.57 17.07
CA TYR A 442 -13.87 39.21 17.58
C TYR A 442 -14.29 38.15 16.55
N PRO A 443 -13.59 36.99 16.44
CA PRO A 443 -13.95 35.95 15.47
C PRO A 443 -15.36 35.38 15.63
N THR A 444 -16.11 35.39 14.52
CA THR A 444 -17.40 34.72 14.32
C THR A 444 -17.23 33.19 14.27
N GLY A 445 -16.09 32.72 13.76
CA GLY A 445 -15.77 31.31 13.65
C GLY A 445 -14.29 31.06 13.36
N LEU A 446 -13.96 29.79 13.15
CA LEU A 446 -12.62 29.33 12.75
C LEU A 446 -12.77 28.20 11.74
N VAL A 447 -11.93 28.21 10.70
CA VAL A 447 -11.80 27.13 9.71
C VAL A 447 -10.35 26.66 9.66
N SER A 448 -10.13 25.37 9.86
CA SER A 448 -8.80 24.75 9.87
C SER A 448 -8.78 23.46 9.06
N ILE A 449 -7.60 23.04 8.59
CA ILE A 449 -7.41 21.69 8.02
C ILE A 449 -6.47 20.94 8.96
N GLU A 450 -6.98 19.88 9.56
CA GLU A 450 -6.37 19.17 10.69
C GLU A 450 -6.04 17.72 10.31
N THR A 451 -4.93 17.19 10.82
CA THR A 451 -4.55 15.77 10.69
C THR A 451 -5.46 14.91 11.58
N MET A 452 -6.09 13.88 11.01
CA MET A 452 -6.93 12.94 11.77
C MET A 452 -6.11 12.23 12.84
N GLY A 453 -6.56 12.32 14.10
CA GLY A 453 -5.91 11.70 15.26
C GLY A 453 -4.93 12.59 16.02
N GLY A 454 -4.54 13.75 15.48
CA GLY A 454 -3.79 14.78 16.22
C GLY A 454 -4.72 15.73 16.97
N GLU A 455 -4.36 16.13 18.20
CA GLU A 455 -5.14 17.13 18.96
C GLU A 455 -4.98 18.53 18.35
N ASN A 456 -5.91 18.92 17.47
CA ASN A 456 -5.91 20.18 16.71
C ASN A 456 -4.67 20.39 15.81
N ASP A 457 -4.05 19.30 15.34
CA ASP A 457 -2.83 19.37 14.53
C ASP A 457 -3.11 19.93 13.12
N CYS A 458 -2.93 21.24 12.95
CA CYS A 458 -3.18 21.92 11.68
C CYS A 458 -2.06 21.66 10.65
N ILE A 459 -2.44 21.41 9.39
CA ILE A 459 -1.49 21.42 8.27
C ILE A 459 -0.77 22.77 8.21
N HIS A 460 0.47 22.78 7.75
CA HIS A 460 1.24 24.01 7.58
C HIS A 460 1.33 24.34 6.08
N SER A 461 1.03 25.59 5.73
CA SER A 461 0.97 26.05 4.35
C SER A 461 1.65 27.42 4.19
N HIS A 462 2.29 27.63 3.05
CA HIS A 462 2.57 28.99 2.58
C HIS A 462 1.26 29.69 2.25
N SER A 463 1.16 31.00 2.50
CA SER A 463 -0.05 31.77 2.22
C SER A 463 0.32 33.16 1.70
N ARG A 464 -0.36 33.60 0.63
CA ARG A 464 -0.22 34.93 0.02
C ARG A 464 -1.60 35.50 -0.30
N GLN A 465 -1.86 36.74 0.10
CA GLN A 465 -3.03 37.46 -0.41
C GLN A 465 -2.81 37.79 -1.90
N VAL A 466 -3.85 37.68 -2.71
CA VAL A 466 -3.81 37.88 -4.17
C VAL A 466 -5.03 38.68 -4.62
N ASN A 467 -4.98 39.17 -5.87
CA ASN A 467 -6.14 39.71 -6.60
C ASN A 467 -6.95 40.77 -5.81
N VAL A 468 -6.24 41.62 -5.05
CA VAL A 468 -6.85 42.58 -4.12
C VAL A 468 -7.74 43.56 -4.88
N GLY A 469 -9.03 43.58 -4.52
CA GLY A 469 -10.04 44.41 -5.18
C GLY A 469 -10.67 43.81 -6.45
N SER A 470 -10.33 42.57 -6.84
CA SER A 470 -11.07 41.85 -7.88
C SER A 470 -12.24 41.05 -7.27
N THR A 471 -13.28 40.85 -8.06
CA THR A 471 -14.43 40.00 -7.70
C THR A 471 -14.22 38.54 -8.09
N ILE A 472 -14.93 37.65 -7.41
CA ILE A 472 -15.12 36.23 -7.75
C ILE A 472 -16.60 35.99 -7.99
N THR A 473 -16.92 35.14 -8.96
CA THR A 473 -18.29 34.71 -9.26
C THR A 473 -18.52 33.29 -8.72
N VAL A 474 -19.64 33.10 -8.02
CA VAL A 474 -20.14 31.78 -7.61
C VAL A 474 -21.50 31.53 -8.27
N ALA A 475 -21.61 30.50 -9.09
CA ALA A 475 -22.89 30.09 -9.67
C ALA A 475 -23.68 29.25 -8.66
N LEU A 476 -24.83 29.73 -8.20
CA LEU A 476 -25.72 28.97 -7.31
C LEU A 476 -26.61 28.00 -8.10
N ASN A 477 -27.04 28.44 -9.28
CA ASN A 477 -27.87 27.70 -10.22
C ASN A 477 -27.64 28.24 -11.65
N SER A 478 -28.42 27.80 -12.64
CA SER A 478 -28.27 28.22 -14.04
C SER A 478 -28.68 29.67 -14.35
N ALA A 479 -29.34 30.36 -13.42
CA ALA A 479 -29.80 31.74 -13.56
C ALA A 479 -29.13 32.71 -12.54
N THR A 480 -28.88 32.28 -11.30
CA THR A 480 -28.25 33.12 -10.26
C THR A 480 -26.72 32.93 -10.20
N GLN A 481 -25.99 34.03 -10.40
CA GLN A 481 -24.57 34.16 -10.09
C GLN A 481 -24.37 35.22 -9.00
N VAL A 482 -23.63 34.88 -7.95
CA VAL A 482 -23.32 35.79 -6.83
C VAL A 482 -21.90 36.31 -6.96
N GLN A 483 -21.74 37.63 -6.91
CA GLN A 483 -20.43 38.28 -6.89
C GLN A 483 -19.92 38.43 -5.45
N LEU A 484 -18.69 37.98 -5.21
CA LEU A 484 -17.95 38.12 -3.97
C LEU A 484 -16.83 39.14 -4.19
N SER A 485 -16.71 40.16 -3.34
CA SER A 485 -15.73 41.25 -3.50
C SER A 485 -14.71 41.37 -2.36
N GLY A 486 -14.65 40.38 -1.47
CA GLY A 486 -13.71 40.35 -0.35
C GLY A 486 -12.35 39.72 -0.67
N ASN A 487 -11.61 39.34 0.38
CA ASN A 487 -10.20 38.97 0.26
C ASN A 487 -9.99 37.62 -0.45
N GLN A 488 -8.93 37.52 -1.26
CA GLN A 488 -8.52 36.27 -1.91
C GLN A 488 -7.13 35.87 -1.41
N TYR A 489 -6.96 34.60 -1.05
CA TYR A 489 -5.71 34.03 -0.56
C TYR A 489 -5.36 32.77 -1.33
N LEU A 490 -4.13 32.73 -1.85
CA LEU A 490 -3.50 31.52 -2.36
C LEU A 490 -2.73 30.85 -1.22
N HIS A 491 -2.95 29.54 -1.04
CA HIS A 491 -2.21 28.71 -0.11
C HIS A 491 -1.51 27.56 -0.84
N GLY A 492 -0.28 27.23 -0.42
CA GLY A 492 0.42 26.03 -0.86
C GLY A 492 0.70 25.11 0.31
N TRP A 493 0.23 23.88 0.23
CA TRP A 493 0.48 22.83 1.20
C TRP A 493 1.36 21.73 0.59
N MET A 494 2.50 21.47 1.22
CA MET A 494 3.33 20.29 0.94
C MET A 494 2.92 19.15 1.89
N ASN A 495 2.58 18.02 1.31
CA ASN A 495 2.30 16.77 1.99
C ASN A 495 3.38 15.73 1.69
N HIS A 496 3.56 14.73 2.55
CA HIS A 496 4.60 13.70 2.41
C HIS A 496 4.00 12.31 2.59
N ARG A 497 4.36 11.36 1.71
CA ARG A 497 3.96 9.95 1.78
C ARG A 497 5.21 9.06 1.75
N PHE A 498 5.33 8.15 2.72
CA PHE A 498 6.40 7.15 2.77
C PHE A 498 5.82 5.75 2.54
N GLY A 499 6.08 5.18 1.36
CA GLY A 499 5.46 3.95 0.90
C GLY A 499 3.94 4.06 0.88
N ASN A 500 3.27 3.22 1.65
CA ASN A 500 1.81 3.18 1.76
C ASN A 500 1.25 3.98 2.95
N ASP A 501 2.10 4.67 3.74
CA ASP A 501 1.63 5.47 4.88
C ASP A 501 0.98 6.77 4.39
N LYS A 502 -0.36 6.79 4.40
CA LYS A 502 -1.20 7.93 4.03
C LYS A 502 -1.87 8.50 5.27
N LYS A 503 -1.45 9.71 5.66
CA LYS A 503 -2.14 10.47 6.72
C LYS A 503 -3.49 10.96 6.20
N ASN A 504 -4.53 10.75 7.00
CA ASN A 504 -5.87 11.26 6.73
C ASN A 504 -6.00 12.67 7.29
N HIS A 505 -6.72 13.54 6.58
CA HIS A 505 -6.94 14.93 6.97
C HIS A 505 -8.44 15.24 7.01
N GLN A 506 -8.81 16.29 7.73
CA GLN A 506 -10.18 16.80 7.79
C GLN A 506 -10.21 18.33 7.76
N LEU A 507 -11.16 18.88 7.01
CA LEU A 507 -11.54 20.28 7.10
C LEU A 507 -12.48 20.44 8.30
N VAL A 508 -12.14 21.35 9.20
CA VAL A 508 -12.85 21.57 10.45
C VAL A 508 -13.36 23.01 10.51
N ALA A 509 -14.67 23.17 10.65
CA ALA A 509 -15.32 24.49 10.72
C ALA A 509 -16.06 24.64 12.06
N ARG A 510 -15.66 25.62 12.86
CA ARG A 510 -16.16 25.85 14.23
C ARG A 510 -16.80 27.24 14.34
N ALA A 511 -18.10 27.33 14.58
CA ALA A 511 -18.76 28.60 14.90
C ALA A 511 -18.56 28.98 16.38
N ARG A 512 -18.53 30.28 16.68
CA ARG A 512 -18.69 30.76 18.06
C ARG A 512 -20.17 30.75 18.47
N GLN A 513 -20.43 31.09 19.73
CA GLN A 513 -21.79 31.26 20.25
C GLN A 513 -22.47 32.47 19.57
N PHE A 514 -23.76 32.36 19.26
CA PHE A 514 -24.56 33.45 18.63
C PHE A 514 -23.95 34.02 17.34
N SER A 515 -23.16 33.20 16.66
CA SER A 515 -22.36 33.52 15.48
C SER A 515 -22.71 32.54 14.37
N ALA A 516 -22.73 33.00 13.12
CA ALA A 516 -23.06 32.17 11.96
C ALA A 516 -22.31 32.64 10.70
N PHE A 517 -21.84 31.69 9.90
CA PHE A 517 -21.23 31.93 8.60
C PHE A 517 -21.63 30.82 7.61
N ILE A 518 -21.51 31.11 6.32
CA ILE A 518 -21.68 30.11 5.26
C ILE A 518 -20.29 29.67 4.82
N LEU A 519 -20.08 28.36 4.75
CA LEU A 519 -18.90 27.75 4.13
C LEU A 519 -19.34 27.15 2.80
N VAL A 520 -18.68 27.56 1.72
CA VAL A 520 -18.84 27.02 0.37
C VAL A 520 -17.52 26.34 -0.01
N ILE A 521 -17.59 25.11 -0.48
CA ILE A 521 -16.46 24.27 -0.87
C ILE A 521 -16.61 23.98 -2.36
N GLY A 522 -15.52 24.06 -3.11
CA GLY A 522 -15.59 23.89 -4.56
C GLY A 522 -14.23 23.79 -5.24
N THR A 523 -14.25 23.89 -6.57
CA THR A 523 -13.06 23.91 -7.42
C THR A 523 -13.02 25.18 -8.27
N MET A 524 -11.83 25.74 -8.47
CA MET A 524 -11.67 26.92 -9.34
C MET A 524 -11.80 26.50 -10.82
N VAL A 525 -12.78 27.07 -11.52
CA VAL A 525 -13.05 26.79 -12.94
C VAL A 525 -12.17 27.66 -13.83
N ASP A 526 -11.98 28.92 -13.43
CA ASP A 526 -11.06 29.89 -14.04
C ASP A 526 -10.48 30.81 -12.94
N GLY A 527 -9.71 31.85 -13.31
CA GLY A 527 -9.12 32.79 -12.36
C GLY A 527 -10.11 33.65 -11.55
N THR A 528 -11.39 33.65 -11.91
CA THR A 528 -12.48 34.46 -11.35
C THR A 528 -13.73 33.66 -10.95
N THR A 529 -13.90 32.42 -11.40
CA THR A 529 -15.12 31.61 -11.13
C THR A 529 -14.82 30.41 -10.24
N LEU A 530 -15.54 30.31 -9.12
CA LEU A 530 -15.58 29.13 -8.25
C LEU A 530 -16.81 28.27 -8.60
N GLY A 531 -16.59 27.00 -8.94
CA GLY A 531 -17.63 25.99 -9.08
C GLY A 531 -17.93 25.33 -7.72
N PRO A 532 -19.10 25.54 -7.11
CA PRO A 532 -19.35 25.09 -5.73
C PRO A 532 -19.85 23.63 -5.68
N ASP A 533 -18.98 22.73 -5.22
CA ASP A 533 -19.25 21.31 -5.03
C ASP A 533 -20.19 21.06 -3.83
N ASP A 534 -19.96 21.73 -2.70
CA ASP A 534 -20.73 21.61 -1.46
C ASP A 534 -20.91 22.98 -0.77
N ALA A 535 -21.94 23.12 0.08
CA ALA A 535 -22.08 24.30 0.95
C ALA A 535 -22.86 23.98 2.23
N ILE A 536 -22.61 24.73 3.31
CA ILE A 536 -23.25 24.52 4.62
C ILE A 536 -23.22 25.78 5.49
N ILE A 537 -24.26 25.94 6.32
CA ILE A 537 -24.38 27.02 7.31
C ILE A 537 -23.89 26.50 8.67
N VAL A 538 -22.79 27.07 9.17
CA VAL A 538 -22.16 26.71 10.46
C VAL A 538 -22.49 27.80 11.49
N GLN A 539 -23.14 27.44 12.60
CA GLN A 539 -23.73 28.42 13.52
C GLN A 539 -23.75 27.96 14.99
N ASN A 540 -23.80 28.91 15.94
CA ASN A 540 -24.18 28.66 17.34
C ASN A 540 -23.40 27.51 18.03
N LYS A 541 -22.06 27.55 18.01
CA LYS A 541 -21.17 26.46 18.48
C LYS A 541 -21.30 25.13 17.72
N ASP A 542 -21.84 25.11 16.50
CA ASP A 542 -21.58 24.01 15.56
C ASP A 542 -20.06 23.81 15.42
N GLU A 543 -19.61 22.57 15.58
CA GLU A 543 -18.33 22.09 15.08
C GLU A 543 -18.63 21.05 14.00
N LEU A 544 -18.14 21.32 12.79
CA LEU A 544 -18.29 20.47 11.61
C LEU A 544 -16.94 19.87 11.25
N LEU A 545 -16.89 18.55 11.08
CA LEU A 545 -15.73 17.77 10.68
C LEU A 545 -16.02 17.13 9.32
N ILE A 546 -15.27 17.53 8.30
CA ILE A 546 -15.38 17.03 6.92
C ILE A 546 -14.10 16.26 6.59
N PRO A 547 -14.11 14.92 6.57
CA PRO A 547 -12.96 14.14 6.12
C PRO A 547 -12.58 14.51 4.67
N LEU A 548 -11.29 14.70 4.42
CA LEU A 548 -10.75 15.04 3.11
C LEU A 548 -10.17 13.80 2.43
N LEU A 549 -10.48 13.65 1.15
CA LEU A 549 -9.93 12.61 0.27
C LEU A 549 -8.81 13.24 -0.57
N LEU A 550 -7.64 12.62 -0.57
CA LEU A 550 -6.46 13.09 -1.30
C LEU A 550 -6.18 12.15 -2.49
N GLU A 551 -6.37 12.67 -3.70
CA GLU A 551 -6.12 11.96 -4.96
C GLU A 551 -4.82 12.46 -5.59
N GLU A 552 -3.80 11.61 -5.61
CA GLU A 552 -2.50 11.89 -6.23
C GLU A 552 -2.60 11.70 -7.76
N ILE A 553 -2.35 12.77 -8.52
CA ILE A 553 -2.23 12.72 -9.97
C ILE A 553 -0.84 12.16 -10.32
N PRO A 554 -0.69 11.27 -11.32
CA PRO A 554 0.63 10.81 -11.78
C PRO A 554 1.55 11.98 -12.14
N THR A 555 2.85 11.84 -11.91
CA THR A 555 3.85 12.85 -12.28
C THR A 555 3.87 13.09 -13.80
N ALA A 556 4.40 14.23 -14.24
CA ALA A 556 4.54 14.53 -15.67
C ALA A 556 5.45 13.51 -16.39
N ARG A 557 6.46 12.99 -15.69
CA ARG A 557 7.37 11.95 -16.21
C ARG A 557 6.65 10.62 -16.40
N GLU A 558 6.04 10.07 -15.35
CA GLU A 558 5.26 8.82 -15.44
C GLU A 558 4.19 8.90 -16.52
N PHE A 559 3.49 10.04 -16.60
CA PHE A 559 2.48 10.30 -17.61
C PHE A 559 3.07 10.32 -19.03
N LYS A 560 4.18 11.02 -19.26
CA LYS A 560 4.88 11.01 -20.55
C LYS A 560 5.35 9.61 -20.93
N ASP A 561 5.91 8.87 -19.98
CA ASP A 561 6.38 7.50 -20.18
C ASP A 561 5.21 6.55 -20.52
N ALA A 562 4.06 6.69 -19.85
CA ALA A 562 2.86 5.91 -20.12
C ALA A 562 2.21 6.19 -21.49
N ILE A 563 2.27 7.43 -22.00
CA ILE A 563 1.67 7.77 -23.31
C ILE A 563 2.58 7.49 -24.51
N LYS A 564 3.88 7.15 -24.31
CA LYS A 564 4.84 6.90 -25.42
C LYS A 564 4.40 5.81 -26.40
N SER A 565 3.65 4.81 -25.93
CA SER A 565 3.16 3.68 -26.73
C SER A 565 1.81 3.95 -27.42
N LEU A 566 1.15 5.07 -27.10
CA LEU A 566 -0.17 5.43 -27.63
C LEU A 566 -0.06 6.14 -28.99
N SER A 567 -1.12 6.11 -29.79
CA SER A 567 -1.17 6.82 -31.08
C SER A 567 -1.17 8.35 -30.89
N PRO A 568 -0.75 9.16 -31.88
CA PRO A 568 -0.67 10.62 -31.72
C PRO A 568 -1.99 11.30 -31.29
N GLU A 569 -3.15 10.81 -31.73
CA GLU A 569 -4.45 11.34 -31.29
C GLU A 569 -4.81 10.90 -29.86
N GLN A 570 -4.46 9.66 -29.47
CA GLN A 570 -4.58 9.21 -28.08
C GLN A 570 -3.66 10.01 -27.14
N GLN A 571 -2.44 10.35 -27.58
CA GLN A 571 -1.53 11.22 -26.84
C GLN A 571 -2.12 12.63 -26.67
N ARG A 572 -2.66 13.25 -27.73
CA ARG A 572 -3.34 14.56 -27.65
C ARG A 572 -4.54 14.54 -26.70
N PHE A 573 -5.38 13.50 -26.79
CA PHE A 573 -6.51 13.31 -25.89
C PHE A 573 -6.05 13.21 -24.43
N ALA A 574 -5.07 12.34 -24.15
CA ALA A 574 -4.52 12.17 -22.80
C ALA A 574 -3.89 13.46 -22.26
N GLN A 575 -3.11 14.20 -23.08
CA GLN A 575 -2.51 15.47 -22.70
C GLN A 575 -3.56 16.53 -22.37
N SER A 576 -4.65 16.57 -23.14
CA SER A 576 -5.80 17.46 -22.89
C SER A 576 -6.50 17.09 -21.58
N TYR A 577 -6.69 15.80 -21.32
CA TYR A 577 -7.28 15.30 -20.08
C TYR A 577 -6.40 15.58 -18.85
N ARG A 578 -5.07 15.39 -18.93
CA ARG A 578 -4.13 15.82 -17.87
C ARG A 578 -4.21 17.32 -17.61
N SER A 579 -4.25 18.13 -18.68
CA SER A 579 -4.37 19.59 -18.56
C SER A 579 -5.65 19.98 -17.81
N MET A 580 -6.77 19.28 -18.04
CA MET A 580 -8.02 19.45 -17.30
C MET A 580 -7.89 19.01 -15.84
N GLN A 581 -7.34 17.82 -15.57
CA GLN A 581 -7.12 17.29 -14.22
C GLN A 581 -6.29 18.24 -13.34
N LEU A 582 -5.22 18.80 -13.91
CA LEU A 582 -4.36 19.77 -13.22
C LEU A 582 -5.10 21.06 -12.88
N SER A 583 -5.95 21.60 -13.76
CA SER A 583 -6.80 22.75 -13.40
C SER A 583 -7.84 22.42 -12.32
N SER A 584 -8.41 21.20 -12.32
CA SER A 584 -9.36 20.78 -11.27
C SER A 584 -8.74 20.46 -9.90
N SER A 585 -7.41 20.46 -9.77
CA SER A 585 -6.73 20.25 -8.49
C SER A 585 -6.81 21.46 -7.52
N MET A 586 -7.37 22.58 -7.98
CA MET A 586 -7.48 23.84 -7.24
C MET A 586 -8.65 23.84 -6.26
N PHE A 587 -8.41 23.37 -5.03
CA PHE A 587 -9.42 23.29 -3.97
C PHE A 587 -9.76 24.68 -3.40
N GLY A 588 -11.01 25.12 -3.58
CA GLY A 588 -11.51 26.43 -3.15
C GLY A 588 -12.38 26.35 -1.90
N LEU A 589 -12.05 27.16 -0.90
CA LEU A 589 -12.85 27.38 0.31
C LEU A 589 -13.29 28.85 0.37
N CYS A 590 -14.58 29.09 0.18
CA CYS A 590 -15.19 30.42 0.30
C CYS A 590 -15.97 30.52 1.62
N VAL A 591 -15.66 31.55 2.41
CA VAL A 591 -16.38 31.89 3.64
C VAL A 591 -17.18 33.18 3.42
N VAL A 592 -18.47 33.17 3.81
CA VAL A 592 -19.33 34.37 3.78
C VAL A 592 -19.83 34.69 5.19
N GLN A 593 -19.59 35.93 5.64
CA GLN A 593 -20.01 36.43 6.95
C GLN A 593 -21.45 36.96 6.86
N ILE A 594 -22.39 36.28 7.52
CA ILE A 594 -23.83 36.51 7.32
C ILE A 594 -24.29 37.86 7.93
N LYS A 595 -23.88 38.18 9.16
CA LYS A 595 -24.28 39.41 9.87
C LYS A 595 -24.05 40.71 9.09
N PRO A 596 -22.84 41.04 8.60
CA PRO A 596 -22.63 42.28 7.84
C PRO A 596 -23.39 42.29 6.51
N GLN A 597 -23.59 41.13 5.87
CA GLN A 597 -24.39 41.06 4.65
C GLN A 597 -25.88 41.27 4.94
N LEU A 598 -26.41 40.81 6.09
CA LEU A 598 -27.77 41.14 6.55
C LEU A 598 -27.92 42.64 6.86
N GLU A 599 -26.91 43.27 7.47
CA GLU A 599 -26.92 44.72 7.72
C GLU A 599 -27.02 45.51 6.41
N ALA A 600 -26.18 45.20 5.42
CA ALA A 600 -26.24 45.78 4.07
C ALA A 600 -27.57 45.48 3.34
N LEU A 601 -28.05 44.24 3.39
CA LEU A 601 -29.29 43.80 2.74
C LEU A 601 -30.52 44.56 3.25
N LEU A 602 -30.58 44.84 4.55
CA LEU A 602 -31.71 45.48 5.23
C LEU A 602 -31.62 47.02 5.28
N GLY A 603 -30.53 47.63 4.78
CA GLY A 603 -30.31 49.08 4.84
C GLY A 603 -29.91 49.59 6.23
N LEU A 604 -29.37 48.72 7.08
CA LEU A 604 -28.85 49.05 8.39
C LEU A 604 -27.38 49.49 8.30
N PRO A 605 -26.91 50.41 9.18
CA PRO A 605 -25.48 50.70 9.30
C PRO A 605 -24.73 49.49 9.86
N ALA A 606 -23.40 49.48 9.69
CA ALA A 606 -22.54 48.43 10.21
C ALA A 606 -22.71 48.24 11.73
N ASP A 607 -22.62 46.98 12.15
CA ASP A 607 -22.59 46.50 13.54
C ASP A 607 -23.92 46.73 14.31
N ALA A 608 -24.98 47.15 13.61
CA ALA A 608 -26.33 47.34 14.13
C ALA A 608 -26.95 46.05 14.70
N LEU A 609 -26.64 44.87 14.14
CA LEU A 609 -27.20 43.59 14.58
C LEU A 609 -26.40 42.94 15.71
N ASP A 610 -25.21 43.45 16.09
CA ASP A 610 -24.33 42.77 17.04
C ASP A 610 -24.88 42.73 18.48
N LYS A 611 -25.72 43.71 18.86
CA LYS A 611 -26.47 43.71 20.13
C LYS A 611 -27.83 43.00 20.02
N GLU A 612 -28.31 42.75 18.81
CA GLU A 612 -29.68 42.33 18.51
C GLU A 612 -29.76 40.83 18.21
N MET A 613 -29.34 40.04 19.19
CA MET A 613 -29.21 38.58 19.09
C MET A 613 -30.53 37.88 18.70
N LYS A 614 -31.66 38.25 19.32
CA LYS A 614 -32.96 37.63 18.98
C LYS A 614 -33.39 38.01 17.56
N LEU A 615 -33.31 39.30 17.19
CA LEU A 615 -33.64 39.76 15.84
C LEU A 615 -32.81 39.01 14.78
N THR A 616 -31.52 38.79 15.03
CA THR A 616 -30.64 38.03 14.13
C THR A 616 -31.10 36.57 13.99
N GLN A 617 -31.54 35.93 15.08
CA GLN A 617 -32.08 34.56 15.04
C GLN A 617 -33.43 34.50 14.31
N ASP A 618 -34.33 35.44 14.56
CA ASP A 618 -35.64 35.52 13.91
C ASP A 618 -35.47 35.78 12.39
N LEU A 619 -34.60 36.72 12.00
CA LEU A 619 -34.24 36.98 10.59
C LEU A 619 -33.69 35.73 9.89
N MET A 620 -32.69 35.06 10.49
CA MET A 620 -32.13 33.81 9.96
C MET A 620 -33.21 32.74 9.76
N LYS A 621 -34.19 32.67 10.67
CA LYS A 621 -35.31 31.76 10.55
C LYS A 621 -36.26 32.15 9.42
N LEU A 622 -36.59 33.44 9.26
CA LEU A 622 -37.43 33.93 8.17
C LEU A 622 -36.83 33.68 6.77
N PHE A 623 -35.51 33.83 6.61
CA PHE A 623 -34.85 33.52 5.35
C PHE A 623 -34.71 32.00 5.10
N ILE A 624 -34.33 31.20 6.10
CA ILE A 624 -34.03 29.76 5.89
C ILE A 624 -35.28 28.85 5.96
N GLU A 625 -36.18 29.04 6.93
CA GLU A 625 -37.36 28.16 7.10
C GLU A 625 -38.56 28.57 6.26
N TYR A 626 -38.66 29.87 5.91
CA TYR A 626 -39.87 30.44 5.31
C TYR A 626 -39.62 31.22 4.01
N GLN A 627 -38.37 31.33 3.55
CA GLN A 627 -37.98 31.97 2.28
C GLN A 627 -38.61 33.37 2.06
N VAL A 628 -38.68 34.19 3.12
CA VAL A 628 -39.30 35.52 3.06
C VAL A 628 -38.43 36.50 2.25
N PRO A 629 -38.98 37.20 1.23
CA PRO A 629 -38.24 38.21 0.47
C PRO A 629 -37.66 39.33 1.33
N SER A 630 -36.42 39.74 1.05
CA SER A 630 -35.70 40.75 1.85
C SER A 630 -36.40 42.10 1.94
N ASP A 631 -37.11 42.49 0.88
CA ASP A 631 -37.72 43.83 0.76
C ASP A 631 -38.81 44.05 1.82
N LEU A 632 -39.55 42.99 2.19
CA LEU A 632 -40.58 43.00 3.24
C LEU A 632 -40.00 43.21 4.65
N LEU A 633 -38.71 42.91 4.83
CA LEU A 633 -38.02 43.01 6.12
C LEU A 633 -37.08 44.23 6.20
N SER A 634 -36.70 44.78 5.05
CA SER A 634 -35.80 45.94 4.92
C SER A 634 -36.32 47.23 5.55
N TYR A 635 -35.40 48.16 5.83
CA TYR A 635 -35.75 49.49 6.32
C TYR A 635 -36.46 50.32 5.24
N ASN A 636 -37.69 50.77 5.54
CA ASN A 636 -38.55 51.51 4.59
C ASN A 636 -38.77 53.01 4.94
N GLY A 637 -38.00 53.53 5.91
CA GLY A 637 -38.09 54.93 6.31
C GLY A 637 -37.45 55.90 5.31
N HIS A 638 -38.03 57.09 5.17
CA HIS A 638 -37.71 58.03 4.09
C HIS A 638 -36.48 58.94 4.36
N SER A 639 -35.61 58.60 5.32
CA SER A 639 -34.43 59.38 5.65
C SER A 639 -33.23 58.51 6.01
N GLU A 640 -32.18 58.59 5.19
CA GLU A 640 -30.92 57.86 5.44
C GLU A 640 -30.25 58.28 6.76
N SER A 641 -30.48 59.53 7.20
CA SER A 641 -29.99 60.11 8.45
C SER A 641 -30.82 59.76 9.70
N ALA A 642 -31.79 58.83 9.63
CA ALA A 642 -32.54 58.38 10.81
C ALA A 642 -31.62 57.71 11.86
N ALA A 643 -31.98 57.83 13.15
CA ALA A 643 -31.17 57.28 14.23
C ALA A 643 -31.11 55.74 14.18
N LEU A 644 -30.02 55.17 14.71
CA LEU A 644 -29.79 53.72 14.75
C LEU A 644 -30.98 52.96 15.37
N GLU A 645 -31.52 53.48 16.46
CA GLU A 645 -32.63 52.88 17.21
C GLU A 645 -33.94 52.90 16.42
N ASP A 646 -34.21 53.96 15.63
CA ASP A 646 -35.37 54.04 14.75
C ASP A 646 -35.28 53.03 13.60
N LYS A 647 -34.09 52.88 12.99
CA LYS A 647 -33.86 51.91 11.91
C LYS A 647 -34.04 50.48 12.40
N ILE A 648 -33.45 50.14 13.55
CA ILE A 648 -33.62 48.83 14.19
C ILE A 648 -35.08 48.63 14.62
N GLY A 649 -35.76 49.66 15.13
CA GLY A 649 -37.17 49.62 15.53
C GLY A 649 -38.12 49.33 14.37
N ASN A 650 -37.88 49.93 13.20
CA ASN A 650 -38.62 49.67 11.96
C ASN A 650 -38.44 48.22 11.49
N VAL A 651 -37.19 47.73 11.39
CA VAL A 651 -36.92 46.33 11.01
C VAL A 651 -37.52 45.34 12.01
N LYS A 652 -37.45 45.63 13.33
CA LYS A 652 -38.14 44.83 14.37
C LYS A 652 -39.64 44.78 14.18
N ALA A 653 -40.29 45.89 13.81
CA ALA A 653 -41.73 45.93 13.55
C ALA A 653 -42.09 45.08 12.31
N ASN A 654 -41.33 45.19 11.23
CA ASN A 654 -41.51 44.40 10.00
C ASN A 654 -41.34 42.89 10.29
N VAL A 655 -40.24 42.49 10.93
CA VAL A 655 -39.98 41.11 11.35
C VAL A 655 -41.09 40.58 12.26
N LYS A 656 -41.52 41.37 13.25
CA LYS A 656 -42.61 40.94 14.15
C LYS A 656 -43.91 40.73 13.38
N ALA A 657 -44.31 41.63 12.48
CA ALA A 657 -45.54 41.48 11.71
C ALA A 657 -45.55 40.20 10.87
N VAL A 658 -44.41 39.80 10.29
CA VAL A 658 -44.26 38.54 9.56
C VAL A 658 -44.32 37.33 10.50
N VAL A 659 -43.63 37.38 11.65
CA VAL A 659 -43.65 36.30 12.65
C VAL A 659 -45.05 36.10 13.24
N ASP A 660 -45.76 37.16 13.62
CA ASP A 660 -47.13 37.11 14.16
C ASP A 660 -48.09 36.41 13.16
N VAL A 661 -47.95 36.66 11.85
CA VAL A 661 -48.72 35.98 10.78
C VAL A 661 -48.34 34.51 10.63
N VAL A 662 -47.04 34.19 10.68
CA VAL A 662 -46.53 32.81 10.56
C VAL A 662 -46.95 31.95 11.76
N GLU A 663 -46.94 32.50 12.98
CA GLU A 663 -47.42 31.80 14.17
C GLU A 663 -48.92 31.55 14.12
N LEU A 664 -49.73 32.52 13.65
CA LEU A 664 -51.17 32.36 13.45
C LEU A 664 -51.48 31.25 12.42
N GLN A 665 -50.77 31.21 11.30
CA GLN A 665 -50.92 30.12 10.31
C GLN A 665 -50.52 28.76 10.88
N LYS A 666 -49.43 28.67 11.66
CA LYS A 666 -49.01 27.41 12.30
C LYS A 666 -50.02 26.96 13.36
N GLU A 667 -50.61 27.86 14.12
CA GLU A 667 -51.67 27.50 15.08
C GLU A 667 -52.92 26.96 14.36
N GLN A 668 -53.28 27.55 13.21
CA GLN A 668 -54.39 27.06 12.38
C GLN A 668 -54.09 25.67 11.77
N GLN A 669 -52.91 25.46 11.19
CA GLN A 669 -52.49 24.14 10.69
C GLN A 669 -52.50 23.07 11.79
N LEU A 670 -52.08 23.40 13.00
CA LEU A 670 -52.13 22.48 14.15
C LEU A 670 -53.55 22.19 14.63
N LYS A 671 -54.50 23.14 14.49
CA LYS A 671 -55.93 22.90 14.74
C LYS A 671 -56.53 22.00 13.68
N ASP A 672 -56.21 22.22 12.40
CA ASP A 672 -56.72 21.43 11.28
C ASP A 672 -56.19 19.99 11.29
N GLU A 673 -54.89 19.77 11.56
CA GLU A 673 -54.34 18.41 11.70
C GLU A 673 -54.90 17.68 12.93
N ARG A 674 -55.14 18.37 14.06
CA ARG A 674 -55.84 17.78 15.20
C ARG A 674 -57.27 17.39 14.82
N ALA A 675 -58.02 18.28 14.17
CA ALA A 675 -59.39 17.99 13.72
C ALA A 675 -59.44 16.79 12.74
N LYS A 676 -58.47 16.66 11.82
CA LYS A 676 -58.34 15.49 10.94
C LYS A 676 -58.00 14.22 11.74
N SER A 677 -57.08 14.30 12.69
CA SER A 677 -56.67 13.17 13.54
C SER A 677 -57.84 12.69 14.42
N ASP A 678 -58.57 13.61 15.05
CA ASP A 678 -59.74 13.32 15.88
C ASP A 678 -60.89 12.75 15.03
N MET A 679 -61.15 13.30 13.84
CA MET A 679 -62.14 12.76 12.90
C MET A 679 -61.76 11.35 12.40
N ALA A 680 -60.48 11.11 12.08
CA ALA A 680 -59.98 9.78 11.72
C ALA A 680 -60.06 8.79 12.90
N MET A 681 -59.96 9.28 14.14
CA MET A 681 -60.15 8.47 15.34
C MET A 681 -61.63 8.17 15.61
N MET A 682 -62.55 9.12 15.37
CA MET A 682 -64.00 8.88 15.42
C MET A 682 -64.45 7.85 14.37
N MET A 683 -63.98 7.97 13.12
CA MET A 683 -64.29 6.98 12.07
C MET A 683 -63.79 5.55 12.39
N ARG A 684 -62.78 5.40 13.27
CA ARG A 684 -62.33 4.09 13.78
C ARG A 684 -63.20 3.54 14.92
N CYS A 685 -64.03 4.36 15.55
CA CYS A 685 -64.89 3.97 16.68
C CYS A 685 -66.30 3.53 16.25
N ASP A 686 -66.90 4.18 15.26
CA ASP A 686 -68.30 3.87 14.84
C ASP A 686 -68.47 2.51 14.15
N GLY A 687 -67.39 1.92 13.61
CA GLY A 687 -67.45 0.68 12.81
C GLY A 687 -67.85 -0.60 13.57
N ASN A 688 -68.02 -0.56 14.89
CA ASN A 688 -68.12 -1.78 15.74
C ASN A 688 -69.52 -1.98 16.39
N MET A 689 -70.60 -1.38 15.86
CA MET A 689 -71.90 -1.40 16.57
C MET A 689 -73.16 -1.55 15.69
N ARG A 690 -73.23 -2.57 14.81
CA ARG A 690 -74.51 -3.10 14.27
C ARG A 690 -74.40 -4.52 13.67
N CYS A 691 -75.57 -5.18 13.59
CA CYS A 691 -75.90 -6.44 12.91
C CYS A 691 -75.63 -7.78 13.64
N SER A 692 -76.72 -8.43 14.07
CA SER A 692 -76.83 -9.88 14.27
C SER A 692 -78.27 -10.35 13.95
N GLY A 693 -78.41 -11.54 13.36
CA GLY A 693 -79.68 -12.09 12.83
C GLY A 693 -79.77 -12.00 11.29
N ARG A 694 -79.88 -13.05 10.44
CA ARG A 694 -80.57 -14.37 10.44
C ARG A 694 -81.85 -14.30 9.60
N ALA A 695 -82.13 -15.16 8.60
CA ALA A 695 -81.34 -16.12 7.80
C ALA A 695 -82.22 -16.70 6.65
N LYS A 696 -81.60 -17.46 5.69
CA LYS A 696 -82.23 -18.40 4.71
C LYS A 696 -83.04 -17.77 3.55
N SER A 697 -83.21 -18.40 2.38
CA SER A 697 -82.73 -19.72 1.85
C SER A 697 -82.82 -19.81 0.31
N ASP A 698 -81.86 -20.52 -0.31
CA ASP A 698 -81.93 -21.50 -1.45
C ASP A 698 -82.72 -21.16 -2.75
N MET A 699 -82.43 -21.64 -3.98
CA MET A 699 -81.53 -22.66 -4.58
C MET A 699 -80.82 -22.04 -5.83
N ALA A 700 -79.57 -22.38 -6.20
CA ALA A 700 -79.11 -23.58 -6.95
C ALA A 700 -79.89 -23.83 -8.27
N THR A 701 -79.28 -24.11 -9.44
CA THR A 701 -77.89 -24.46 -9.87
C THR A 701 -77.75 -24.03 -11.37
N MET A 702 -76.67 -24.11 -12.18
CA MET A 702 -75.30 -24.66 -12.21
C MET A 702 -74.53 -23.95 -13.37
N GLY A 703 -73.20 -23.88 -13.51
CA GLY A 703 -72.07 -24.24 -12.64
C GLY A 703 -70.84 -24.73 -13.46
N MET A 704 -69.62 -24.28 -13.08
CA MET A 704 -68.28 -24.73 -13.55
C MET A 704 -67.85 -24.38 -15.00
N GLU A 705 -66.59 -24.05 -15.32
CA GLU A 705 -65.36 -23.63 -14.58
C GLU A 705 -64.33 -23.12 -15.65
N ARG A 706 -63.29 -22.31 -15.42
CA ARG A 706 -62.65 -21.65 -14.25
C ARG A 706 -62.66 -20.10 -14.48
N GLY A 707 -61.73 -19.20 -14.12
CA GLY A 707 -60.43 -19.18 -13.41
C GLY A 707 -59.42 -18.23 -14.12
N GLY A 708 -58.71 -17.29 -13.48
CA GLY A 708 -58.69 -16.86 -12.07
C GLY A 708 -58.41 -15.34 -11.94
N SER A 709 -58.61 -14.78 -10.74
CA SER A 709 -58.93 -13.33 -10.56
C SER A 709 -57.83 -12.46 -9.93
N TYR A 710 -57.91 -11.16 -10.22
CA TYR A 710 -57.21 -10.05 -9.57
C TYR A 710 -57.90 -9.58 -8.24
N THR A 711 -57.14 -8.85 -7.42
CA THR A 711 -57.51 -7.83 -6.40
C THR A 711 -58.50 -8.10 -5.22
N ARG A 712 -57.90 -8.12 -4.00
CA ARG A 712 -58.04 -7.10 -2.93
C ARG A 712 -59.21 -7.13 -1.89
N CYS A 713 -58.88 -7.72 -0.72
CA CYS A 713 -59.11 -7.23 0.68
C CYS A 713 -60.44 -7.41 1.46
N SER A 714 -60.25 -7.47 2.80
CA SER A 714 -61.19 -7.51 3.94
C SER A 714 -61.89 -8.85 4.23
N GLY A 715 -62.14 -9.25 5.49
CA GLY A 715 -61.74 -8.70 6.80
C GLY A 715 -62.43 -9.45 7.96
N GLY A 716 -61.93 -9.39 9.21
CA GLY A 716 -62.58 -10.07 10.36
C GLY A 716 -61.97 -9.80 11.74
N ILE A 717 -62.83 -9.62 12.76
CA ILE A 717 -62.49 -9.33 14.17
C ILE A 717 -63.49 -10.06 15.08
N THR A 718 -63.05 -10.53 16.26
CA THR A 718 -63.91 -10.70 17.44
C THR A 718 -63.20 -10.21 18.71
N SER A 719 -63.96 -9.88 19.76
CA SER A 719 -63.47 -9.48 21.09
C SER A 719 -64.55 -9.78 22.15
N TRP A 720 -64.28 -9.52 23.44
CA TRP A 720 -65.18 -8.80 24.38
C TRP A 720 -64.48 -8.55 25.74
N LYS A 721 -65.10 -7.77 26.65
CA LYS A 721 -64.54 -7.32 27.96
C LYS A 721 -65.48 -7.61 29.13
N GLY A 722 -64.98 -7.80 30.36
CA GLY A 722 -65.86 -7.91 31.56
C GLY A 722 -65.20 -7.98 32.96
N LYS A 723 -64.95 -6.81 33.59
CA LYS A 723 -64.77 -6.47 35.05
C LYS A 723 -64.92 -7.63 36.09
N GLN A 724 -64.05 -7.80 37.11
CA GLN A 724 -64.01 -7.00 38.37
C GLN A 724 -62.86 -7.38 39.35
N ARG A 725 -62.45 -6.40 40.20
CA ARG A 725 -61.88 -6.44 41.59
C ARG A 725 -60.64 -7.31 41.97
N LEU A 726 -59.60 -6.61 42.49
CA LEU A 726 -58.80 -6.76 43.75
C LEU A 726 -58.54 -8.16 44.37
N PRO A 727 -57.42 -8.37 45.13
CA PRO A 727 -56.36 -7.43 45.55
C PRO A 727 -55.05 -7.74 44.76
N THR A 728 -53.76 -7.65 45.16
CA THR A 728 -52.99 -7.42 46.42
C THR A 728 -51.79 -6.47 46.18
N GLU A 729 -50.74 -6.51 47.03
CA GLU A 729 -49.65 -5.52 47.10
C GLU A 729 -48.25 -6.04 46.70
N ASN A 730 -47.35 -5.08 46.41
CA ASN A 730 -45.98 -4.92 46.96
C ASN A 730 -44.68 -5.46 46.28
N VAL A 731 -43.65 -4.58 46.38
CA VAL A 731 -42.20 -4.83 46.56
C VAL A 731 -41.28 -5.19 45.36
N THR A 732 -40.88 -4.13 44.63
CA THR A 732 -39.50 -3.62 44.39
C THR A 732 -38.25 -4.51 44.09
N SER A 733 -37.44 -3.99 43.14
CA SER A 733 -35.97 -3.75 43.17
C SER A 733 -34.89 -4.84 42.97
N GLN A 734 -33.96 -4.51 42.06
CA GLN A 734 -32.47 -4.60 42.09
C GLN A 734 -31.73 -5.74 42.84
N SER A 735 -30.91 -6.50 42.10
CA SER A 735 -29.47 -6.84 42.35
C SER A 735 -29.00 -7.86 41.28
N ARG A 736 -27.75 -8.00 40.81
CA ARG A 736 -26.35 -7.69 41.23
C ARG A 736 -25.63 -8.86 41.95
N MET A 737 -24.51 -9.31 41.35
CA MET A 737 -23.37 -10.13 41.86
C MET A 737 -23.14 -11.50 41.18
N ARG A 738 -21.85 -11.70 40.84
CA ARG A 738 -20.95 -12.89 40.90
C ARG A 738 -21.56 -14.22 41.41
N GLY A 739 -21.20 -15.41 40.91
CA GLY A 739 -20.21 -15.80 39.88
C GLY A 739 -19.28 -16.94 40.35
N CYS A 740 -18.90 -17.89 39.49
CA CYS A 740 -17.86 -18.91 39.75
C CYS A 740 -17.36 -19.63 38.47
N ALA A 741 -16.25 -20.37 38.60
CA ALA A 741 -15.60 -21.25 37.59
C ALA A 741 -15.56 -22.71 38.17
N PRO A 742 -14.93 -23.77 37.56
CA PRO A 742 -14.00 -23.79 36.42
C PRO A 742 -14.08 -25.00 35.43
N ARG A 743 -13.11 -25.05 34.48
CA ARG A 743 -12.59 -26.22 33.72
C ARG A 743 -13.53 -27.04 32.81
N GLN A 744 -13.19 -27.09 31.51
CA GLN A 744 -12.38 -28.19 30.95
C GLN A 744 -11.73 -27.79 29.60
N GLN A 745 -10.84 -28.64 29.06
CA GLN A 745 -10.04 -28.42 27.83
C GLN A 745 -10.65 -29.15 26.62
N LEU A 746 -10.31 -28.72 25.40
CA LEU A 746 -10.12 -29.52 24.17
C LEU A 746 -9.43 -28.60 23.10
N PRO A 747 -8.88 -29.11 21.97
CA PRO A 747 -7.66 -28.56 21.36
C PRO A 747 -7.83 -27.55 20.21
N VAL A 748 -6.69 -26.95 19.84
CA VAL A 748 -6.48 -26.10 18.66
C VAL A 748 -6.59 -26.92 17.37
N PHE A 749 -7.36 -26.42 16.40
CA PHE A 749 -7.24 -26.82 15.00
C PHE A 749 -6.17 -25.96 14.31
N LEU A 750 -5.21 -26.60 13.66
CA LEU A 750 -4.35 -25.95 12.67
C LEU A 750 -5.02 -26.04 11.30
N TYR A 751 -5.21 -24.90 10.64
CA TYR A 751 -5.62 -24.87 9.24
C TYR A 751 -4.41 -25.14 8.34
N SER A 752 -4.63 -25.91 7.29
CA SER A 752 -3.68 -26.15 6.21
C SER A 752 -4.40 -25.88 4.89
N ASP A 753 -4.32 -24.64 4.42
CA ASP A 753 -4.82 -24.27 3.09
C ASP A 753 -3.66 -24.35 2.08
N GLY A 754 -3.88 -25.13 1.02
CA GLY A 754 -2.94 -25.30 -0.09
C GLY A 754 -3.16 -24.24 -1.18
N ALA A 755 -2.19 -24.10 -2.07
CA ALA A 755 -2.24 -23.17 -3.20
C ALA A 755 -3.10 -23.68 -4.36
N ASP A 756 -3.34 -22.79 -5.32
CA ASP A 756 -4.20 -22.94 -6.49
C ASP A 756 -3.81 -24.10 -7.42
N ASP A 757 -4.83 -24.81 -7.94
CA ASP A 757 -4.71 -25.51 -9.22
C ASP A 757 -5.07 -24.53 -10.35
N CYS A 758 -4.13 -24.27 -11.25
CA CYS A 758 -4.36 -23.57 -12.51
C CYS A 758 -4.03 -24.51 -13.68
N ASP A 759 -5.06 -24.89 -14.45
CA ASP A 759 -4.94 -25.87 -15.52
C ASP A 759 -5.33 -25.26 -16.87
N SER A 760 -4.58 -25.59 -17.92
CA SER A 760 -4.69 -24.94 -19.23
C SER A 760 -4.53 -25.95 -20.37
N PHE A 761 -5.54 -26.05 -21.23
CA PHE A 761 -5.48 -26.88 -22.44
C PHE A 761 -6.13 -26.18 -23.65
N SER A 762 -5.72 -26.63 -24.85
CA SER A 762 -5.75 -25.84 -26.09
C SER A 762 -6.89 -26.17 -27.05
N LEU A 763 -7.04 -25.26 -28.04
CA LEU A 763 -7.70 -25.34 -29.35
C LEU A 763 -8.51 -26.59 -29.74
N GLY A 764 -9.68 -26.32 -30.34
CA GLY A 764 -10.33 -27.16 -31.34
C GLY A 764 -11.30 -26.34 -32.20
N ASP A 765 -11.14 -26.37 -33.52
CA ASP A 765 -12.00 -25.67 -34.49
C ASP A 765 -13.39 -26.34 -34.63
N TYR A 766 -14.41 -25.57 -35.06
CA TYR A 766 -15.47 -26.02 -36.00
C TYR A 766 -16.29 -24.84 -36.57
N ASP A 767 -17.05 -25.10 -37.64
CA ASP A 767 -17.44 -24.13 -38.68
C ASP A 767 -18.80 -23.41 -38.55
N VAL A 768 -18.83 -22.22 -39.15
CA VAL A 768 -19.89 -21.58 -39.97
C VAL A 768 -21.37 -21.67 -39.57
N ALA A 769 -21.98 -20.47 -39.38
CA ALA A 769 -23.34 -20.15 -39.83
C ALA A 769 -23.43 -18.66 -40.23
N SER A 770 -24.36 -18.29 -41.13
CA SER A 770 -24.40 -16.96 -41.77
C SER A 770 -25.78 -16.29 -41.77
N ALA A 771 -25.79 -14.95 -41.70
CA ALA A 771 -26.77 -13.98 -42.26
C ALA A 771 -26.68 -12.63 -41.49
N GLY A 772 -26.80 -11.46 -42.11
CA GLY A 772 -26.93 -11.17 -43.55
C GLY A 772 -26.84 -9.68 -43.86
N THR A 773 -26.61 -9.35 -45.13
CA THR A 773 -26.35 -7.98 -45.63
C THR A 773 -27.63 -7.26 -46.09
N ILE A 774 -27.79 -5.97 -45.78
CA ILE A 774 -28.69 -5.04 -46.49
C ILE A 774 -28.00 -3.68 -46.64
N SER A 775 -27.96 -3.14 -47.87
CA SER A 775 -27.51 -1.75 -48.17
C SER A 775 -28.16 -1.21 -49.45
N ILE A 776 -29.17 -0.32 -49.31
CA ILE A 776 -29.75 0.58 -50.34
C ILE A 776 -30.39 1.78 -49.59
N GLY A 777 -30.32 3.05 -50.02
CA GLY A 777 -29.51 3.64 -51.10
C GLY A 777 -30.17 4.84 -51.81
N GLU A 778 -29.87 6.07 -51.36
CA GLU A 778 -29.97 7.35 -52.10
C GLU A 778 -31.37 7.84 -52.60
N PRO A 779 -31.52 9.09 -53.14
CA PRO A 779 -31.02 10.39 -52.63
C PRO A 779 -32.12 11.50 -52.67
N ILE A 780 -31.79 12.75 -52.33
CA ILE A 780 -32.03 14.00 -53.12
C ILE A 780 -31.74 15.30 -52.31
N GLU A 781 -31.28 16.30 -53.06
CA GLU A 781 -31.04 17.76 -52.87
C GLU A 781 -31.93 18.50 -51.83
N GLU A 782 -31.54 19.66 -51.27
CA GLU A 782 -31.16 20.91 -51.96
C GLU A 782 -30.12 21.79 -51.19
N SER A 783 -29.68 22.90 -51.79
CA SER A 783 -28.46 23.66 -51.44
C SER A 783 -28.71 25.12 -51.04
N GLN A 784 -27.71 25.73 -50.38
CA GLN A 784 -27.17 27.05 -50.79
C GLN A 784 -25.84 27.41 -50.11
N GLU A 785 -25.04 28.21 -50.80
CA GLU A 785 -23.69 28.66 -50.42
C GLU A 785 -23.71 30.05 -49.77
N TYR A 786 -22.57 30.55 -49.29
CA TYR A 786 -21.91 31.75 -49.87
C TYR A 786 -20.53 32.02 -49.22
N GLU A 787 -19.71 32.81 -49.90
CA GLU A 787 -18.24 32.89 -49.71
C GLU A 787 -17.74 34.27 -49.20
N CYS A 788 -16.42 34.43 -49.08
CA CYS A 788 -15.70 35.56 -48.51
C CYS A 788 -15.87 36.91 -49.26
N ALA A 789 -15.65 38.03 -48.55
CA ALA A 789 -14.67 39.10 -48.90
C ALA A 789 -14.77 40.31 -47.94
N ALA A 790 -13.80 41.24 -48.03
CA ALA A 790 -13.67 42.43 -47.18
C ALA A 790 -13.43 43.74 -47.97
N LEU A 791 -13.79 44.88 -47.38
CA LEU A 791 -13.38 46.27 -47.70
C LEU A 791 -13.66 47.15 -46.45
N GLY A 792 -12.93 48.22 -46.13
CA GLY A 792 -11.67 48.74 -46.68
C GLY A 792 -11.42 50.23 -46.32
N SER A 793 -10.27 50.56 -45.69
CA SER A 793 -9.59 51.89 -45.64
C SER A 793 -8.39 51.79 -44.67
N GLU A 794 -7.12 51.85 -45.07
CA GLU A 794 -6.32 52.90 -45.75
C GLU A 794 -5.81 54.04 -44.85
N SER A 795 -4.54 53.97 -44.41
CA SER A 795 -3.64 55.14 -44.27
C SER A 795 -2.14 54.77 -44.29
N GLN A 796 -1.55 54.82 -45.48
CA GLN A 796 -0.16 55.14 -45.86
C GLN A 796 1.07 54.83 -44.95
N ARG A 797 1.90 53.95 -45.54
CA ARG A 797 3.33 53.59 -45.39
C ARG A 797 4.38 54.68 -45.03
N ASN A 798 5.59 54.17 -44.70
CA ASN A 798 6.95 54.74 -44.92
C ASN A 798 7.41 55.88 -43.96
N VAL A 799 8.70 56.04 -43.59
CA VAL A 799 10.02 55.51 -44.04
C VAL A 799 10.90 55.14 -42.82
N GLY A 800 11.89 54.24 -42.98
CA GLY A 800 12.87 53.94 -41.93
C GLY A 800 14.07 54.91 -41.87
N GLY A 801 14.50 55.29 -40.66
CA GLY A 801 15.70 56.10 -40.41
C GLY A 801 16.50 55.58 -39.20
N LYS A 802 17.83 55.51 -39.32
CA LYS A 802 18.76 54.93 -38.31
C LYS A 802 19.66 56.05 -37.75
N VAL A 803 20.42 55.75 -36.68
CA VAL A 803 21.58 56.48 -36.11
C VAL A 803 21.36 57.17 -34.73
N THR A 804 21.50 56.34 -33.68
CA THR A 804 22.31 56.50 -32.45
C THR A 804 22.37 57.79 -31.60
N THR A 805 22.36 57.55 -30.27
CA THR A 805 23.17 58.14 -29.16
C THR A 805 22.48 58.93 -28.03
N SER A 806 22.71 58.41 -26.81
CA SER A 806 23.01 59.11 -25.55
C SER A 806 21.90 59.43 -24.52
N SER A 807 22.35 59.48 -23.26
CA SER A 807 21.71 59.91 -22.01
C SER A 807 20.46 59.18 -21.48
N ARG A 808 20.64 58.60 -20.28
CA ARG A 808 19.61 58.22 -19.29
C ARG A 808 18.48 59.25 -19.15
N SER A 809 17.27 58.77 -18.92
CA SER A 809 16.33 59.39 -17.96
C SER A 809 15.55 58.30 -17.23
N ASP A 810 15.24 58.53 -15.95
CA ASP A 810 14.47 57.59 -15.13
C ASP A 810 13.04 57.44 -15.64
N ARG A 811 12.60 56.18 -15.76
CA ARG A 811 11.18 55.79 -15.63
C ARG A 811 11.13 54.47 -14.88
N GLY A 812 10.60 54.50 -13.66
CA GLY A 812 10.24 53.28 -12.96
C GLY A 812 9.01 52.68 -13.64
N ASP A 813 9.08 51.41 -14.06
CA ASP A 813 7.91 50.68 -14.53
C ASP A 813 6.95 50.48 -13.36
N SER A 814 5.84 51.22 -13.39
CA SER A 814 4.69 50.97 -12.54
C SER A 814 4.03 49.66 -13.00
N VAL A 815 4.54 48.53 -12.53
CA VAL A 815 4.04 47.18 -12.87
C VAL A 815 2.55 47.12 -12.56
N THR A 816 1.73 47.15 -13.60
CA THR A 816 0.31 46.86 -13.51
C THR A 816 0.16 45.39 -13.15
N GLN A 817 -0.23 45.12 -11.90
CA GLN A 817 -0.43 43.76 -11.42
C GLN A 817 -1.53 43.06 -12.21
N GLN A 818 -1.14 42.22 -13.16
CA GLN A 818 -2.04 41.23 -13.74
C GLN A 818 -2.45 40.25 -12.63
N GLY A 819 -3.75 39.92 -12.59
CA GLY A 819 -4.30 38.99 -11.60
C GLY A 819 -3.67 37.60 -11.72
N VAL A 820 -3.61 36.89 -10.59
CA VAL A 820 -3.19 35.49 -10.54
C VAL A 820 -4.33 34.61 -11.01
N ASP A 821 -4.17 34.02 -12.20
CA ASP A 821 -4.97 32.85 -12.61
C ASP A 821 -4.53 31.64 -11.79
N PHE A 822 -5.43 31.20 -10.90
CA PHE A 822 -5.26 30.04 -10.04
C PHE A 822 -5.04 28.73 -10.82
N THR A 823 -5.71 28.55 -11.97
CA THR A 823 -5.74 27.29 -12.73
C THR A 823 -4.42 26.97 -13.44
N LEU A 824 -3.56 27.97 -13.59
CA LEU A 824 -2.24 27.83 -14.20
C LEU A 824 -1.14 27.46 -13.20
N ILE A 825 -1.38 27.57 -11.88
CA ILE A 825 -0.37 27.32 -10.85
C ILE A 825 0.10 25.85 -10.85
N PRO A 826 -0.78 24.82 -10.90
CA PRO A 826 -0.35 23.43 -10.99
C PRO A 826 0.45 23.15 -12.27
N LYS A 827 0.11 23.81 -13.38
CA LYS A 827 0.78 23.65 -14.68
C LYS A 827 2.18 24.27 -14.67
N LYS A 828 2.36 25.41 -13.98
CA LYS A 828 3.68 26.02 -13.71
C LYS A 828 4.52 25.13 -12.78
N LEU A 829 3.92 24.51 -11.78
CA LEU A 829 4.60 23.57 -10.88
C LEU A 829 5.07 22.30 -11.62
N ASP A 830 4.17 21.63 -12.36
CA ASP A 830 4.49 20.44 -13.17
C ASP A 830 5.70 20.71 -14.09
N GLN A 831 5.70 21.85 -14.81
CA GLN A 831 6.83 22.28 -15.66
C GLN A 831 8.13 22.59 -14.90
N SER A 832 8.04 23.11 -13.68
CA SER A 832 9.22 23.45 -12.85
C SER A 832 9.84 22.19 -12.24
N VAL A 833 8.99 21.22 -11.89
CA VAL A 833 9.37 19.88 -11.42
C VAL A 833 10.07 19.11 -12.54
N GLU A 834 9.54 19.13 -13.77
CA GLU A 834 10.20 18.49 -14.93
C GLU A 834 11.61 19.02 -15.18
N LYS A 835 11.81 20.34 -15.11
CA LYS A 835 13.13 20.98 -15.29
C LYS A 835 14.16 20.54 -14.25
N ARG A 836 13.73 20.16 -13.04
CA ARG A 836 14.61 19.71 -11.94
C ARG A 836 15.09 18.26 -12.12
N GLY A 837 14.52 17.48 -13.04
CA GLY A 837 14.86 16.06 -13.25
C GLY A 837 14.32 15.11 -12.17
N ASP A 838 14.13 15.59 -10.94
CA ASP A 838 13.52 14.92 -9.77
C ASP A 838 12.00 14.69 -9.93
N ALA A 839 11.53 14.59 -11.18
CA ALA A 839 10.13 14.65 -11.59
C ALA A 839 9.36 13.32 -11.45
N ALA A 840 9.83 12.43 -10.57
CA ALA A 840 9.22 11.13 -10.31
C ALA A 840 8.58 11.03 -8.91
N SER A 841 8.91 11.94 -7.97
CA SER A 841 8.39 11.88 -6.59
C SER A 841 7.36 12.95 -6.22
N LEU A 842 7.19 14.04 -7.00
CA LEU A 842 6.26 15.11 -6.64
C LEU A 842 4.96 15.05 -7.45
N HIS A 843 3.86 14.75 -6.76
CA HIS A 843 2.52 14.59 -7.35
C HIS A 843 1.63 15.79 -7.03
N SER A 844 0.96 16.34 -8.05
CA SER A 844 -0.19 17.23 -7.82
C SER A 844 -1.31 16.45 -7.14
N THR A 845 -1.88 17.01 -6.07
CA THR A 845 -2.86 16.31 -5.22
C THR A 845 -4.20 17.05 -5.26
N THR A 846 -5.22 16.39 -5.81
CA THR A 846 -6.60 16.91 -5.76
C THR A 846 -7.20 16.61 -4.39
N ILE A 847 -7.71 17.64 -3.72
CA ILE A 847 -8.47 17.51 -2.47
C ILE A 847 -9.96 17.42 -2.81
N LYS A 848 -10.68 16.45 -2.23
CA LYS A 848 -12.15 16.36 -2.28
C LYS A 848 -12.74 16.21 -0.89
N THR A 849 -14.01 16.59 -0.74
CA THR A 849 -14.82 16.26 0.44
C THR A 849 -15.22 14.78 0.41
N SER A 850 -15.33 14.14 1.57
CA SER A 850 -16.00 12.84 1.68
C SER A 850 -17.52 13.01 1.67
N SER A 851 -18.26 11.94 1.35
CA SER A 851 -19.73 11.90 1.39
C SER A 851 -20.34 11.68 2.78
N ASN A 852 -19.53 11.67 3.84
CA ASN A 852 -19.95 11.39 5.22
C ASN A 852 -19.29 12.39 6.18
N TRP A 853 -20.03 13.41 6.62
CA TRP A 853 -19.52 14.44 7.53
C TRP A 853 -19.96 14.16 8.97
N THR A 854 -19.29 14.78 9.96
CA THR A 854 -19.76 14.82 11.36
C THR A 854 -20.10 16.25 11.75
N ARG A 855 -21.26 16.48 12.37
CA ARG A 855 -21.64 17.75 13.00
C ARG A 855 -21.89 17.55 14.49
N ASN A 856 -21.06 18.17 15.33
CA ASN A 856 -21.29 18.34 16.75
C ASN A 856 -22.09 19.63 16.94
N ARG A 857 -23.35 19.55 17.38
CA ARG A 857 -24.27 20.70 17.48
C ARG A 857 -24.79 20.89 18.90
N GLN A 858 -24.73 22.12 19.41
CA GLN A 858 -25.37 22.49 20.69
C GLN A 858 -26.60 23.37 20.41
N ALA A 859 -27.80 22.78 20.42
CA ALA A 859 -29.04 23.47 20.03
C ALA A 859 -29.37 24.71 20.90
N ASN A 860 -29.04 24.67 22.20
CA ASN A 860 -29.16 25.79 23.13
C ASN A 860 -28.06 25.73 24.18
N LEU A 861 -27.74 26.84 24.85
CA LEU A 861 -26.66 26.90 25.86
C LEU A 861 -26.81 25.89 27.02
N LEU A 862 -28.05 25.47 27.30
CA LEU A 862 -28.41 24.48 28.32
C LEU A 862 -28.61 23.05 27.77
N SER A 863 -28.66 22.85 26.44
CA SER A 863 -28.70 21.51 25.87
C SER A 863 -27.30 20.89 25.93
N LYS A 864 -27.23 19.55 25.95
CA LYS A 864 -25.96 18.86 25.65
C LYS A 864 -25.60 19.09 24.17
N PRO A 865 -24.31 19.00 23.81
CA PRO A 865 -23.92 18.85 22.41
C PRO A 865 -24.33 17.45 21.93
N GLU A 866 -24.91 17.37 20.75
CA GLU A 866 -25.29 16.12 20.08
C GLU A 866 -24.44 15.95 18.82
N ARG A 867 -23.99 14.71 18.56
CA ARG A 867 -23.16 14.37 17.41
C ARG A 867 -24.01 13.67 16.35
N HIS A 868 -24.14 14.30 15.19
CA HIS A 868 -24.83 13.76 14.03
C HIS A 868 -23.80 13.41 12.95
N GLY A 869 -24.00 12.28 12.26
CA GLY A 869 -23.41 12.07 10.95
C GLY A 869 -24.32 12.69 9.89
N LEU A 870 -23.76 13.30 8.85
CA LEU A 870 -24.50 13.79 7.69
C LEU A 870 -24.12 12.93 6.47
N ASP A 871 -25.12 12.32 5.84
CA ASP A 871 -24.95 11.55 4.60
C ASP A 871 -25.04 12.44 3.34
N ALA A 872 -24.82 11.86 2.15
CA ALA A 872 -24.87 12.57 0.88
C ALA A 872 -26.24 13.20 0.52
N ASP A 873 -27.34 12.75 1.10
CA ASP A 873 -28.68 13.35 0.94
C ASP A 873 -28.91 14.47 1.96
N GLU A 874 -28.35 14.37 3.17
CA GLU A 874 -28.36 15.46 4.16
C GLU A 874 -27.42 16.60 3.79
N ILE A 875 -26.22 16.30 3.29
CA ILE A 875 -25.29 17.30 2.72
C ILE A 875 -25.98 18.07 1.57
N ARG A 876 -26.69 17.38 0.68
CA ARG A 876 -27.45 18.04 -0.41
C ARG A 876 -28.57 18.95 0.10
N LYS A 877 -29.24 18.60 1.20
CA LYS A 877 -30.25 19.44 1.87
C LYS A 877 -29.63 20.67 2.52
N GLU A 878 -28.48 20.53 3.18
CA GLU A 878 -27.75 21.68 3.76
C GLU A 878 -27.17 22.59 2.67
N LYS A 879 -26.69 22.03 1.53
CA LYS A 879 -26.26 22.80 0.35
C LYS A 879 -27.39 23.66 -0.21
N SER A 880 -28.59 23.09 -0.37
CA SER A 880 -29.76 23.86 -0.82
C SER A 880 -30.06 25.03 0.12
N LYS A 881 -30.13 24.80 1.44
CA LYS A 881 -30.37 25.89 2.43
C LYS A 881 -29.29 26.97 2.40
N ALA A 882 -28.03 26.58 2.20
CA ALA A 882 -26.92 27.52 2.07
C ALA A 882 -27.03 28.37 0.79
N PHE A 883 -27.49 27.77 -0.31
CA PHE A 883 -27.70 28.47 -1.59
C PHE A 883 -28.94 29.37 -1.54
N ASP A 884 -30.07 28.91 -0.99
CA ASP A 884 -31.27 29.73 -0.76
C ASP A 884 -30.94 30.99 0.07
N LEU A 885 -30.11 30.83 1.12
CA LEU A 885 -29.65 31.94 1.93
C LEU A 885 -28.68 32.87 1.17
N LEU A 886 -27.78 32.34 0.31
CA LEU A 886 -26.90 33.16 -0.52
C LEU A 886 -27.68 33.95 -1.58
N ASP A 887 -28.74 33.38 -2.17
CA ASP A 887 -29.62 34.08 -3.10
C ASP A 887 -30.35 35.24 -2.39
N ALA A 888 -30.95 34.97 -1.22
CA ALA A 888 -31.59 36.01 -0.39
C ALA A 888 -30.60 37.11 0.06
N LEU A 889 -29.39 36.75 0.52
CA LEU A 889 -28.34 37.68 0.95
C LEU A 889 -27.74 38.51 -0.18
N SER A 890 -27.90 38.08 -1.44
CA SER A 890 -27.41 38.77 -2.64
C SER A 890 -28.53 39.41 -3.46
N ARG A 891 -29.79 39.40 -3.00
CA ARG A 891 -30.97 39.79 -3.79
C ARG A 891 -30.93 39.15 -5.18
N SER A 892 -30.82 37.82 -5.20
CA SER A 892 -30.65 36.99 -6.41
C SER A 892 -29.50 37.45 -7.31
N GLY A 893 -28.33 37.69 -6.72
CA GLY A 893 -27.09 38.09 -7.41
C GLY A 893 -26.94 39.58 -7.69
N SER A 894 -27.96 40.42 -7.49
CA SER A 894 -27.90 41.87 -7.78
C SER A 894 -27.12 42.70 -6.74
N LEU A 895 -26.92 42.18 -5.53
CA LEU A 895 -26.12 42.76 -4.45
C LEU A 895 -24.86 41.91 -4.21
N ALA A 896 -23.69 42.48 -4.49
CA ALA A 896 -22.41 41.83 -4.23
C ALA A 896 -22.15 41.64 -2.72
N ILE A 897 -21.42 40.57 -2.37
CA ILE A 897 -21.08 40.21 -0.99
C ILE A 897 -19.67 40.69 -0.64
N ALA A 898 -19.60 41.84 0.05
CA ALA A 898 -18.33 42.46 0.44
C ALA A 898 -17.59 41.69 1.55
N HIS A 899 -18.32 41.06 2.47
CA HIS A 899 -17.74 40.37 3.63
C HIS A 899 -17.56 38.86 3.37
N SER A 900 -16.79 38.58 2.33
CA SER A 900 -16.40 37.25 1.87
C SER A 900 -14.88 37.05 1.96
N GLU A 901 -14.41 35.82 2.10
CA GLU A 901 -13.00 35.46 1.96
C GLU A 901 -12.85 34.16 1.17
N LEU A 902 -12.08 34.17 0.07
CA LEU A 902 -11.72 32.98 -0.70
C LEU A 902 -10.31 32.52 -0.31
N HIS A 903 -10.18 31.23 -0.02
CA HIS A 903 -8.93 30.55 0.24
C HIS A 903 -8.77 29.41 -0.76
N VAL A 904 -7.86 29.56 -1.72
CA VAL A 904 -7.55 28.55 -2.74
C VAL A 904 -6.31 27.78 -2.30
N VAL A 905 -6.41 26.45 -2.20
CA VAL A 905 -5.35 25.55 -1.72
C VAL A 905 -4.78 24.75 -2.89
N VAL A 906 -3.49 24.90 -3.13
CA VAL A 906 -2.68 24.01 -3.97
C VAL A 906 -2.04 22.96 -3.08
N ALA A 907 -2.34 21.69 -3.29
CA ALA A 907 -1.69 20.59 -2.59
C ALA A 907 -0.73 19.82 -3.52
N MET A 908 0.48 19.57 -3.03
CA MET A 908 1.49 18.72 -3.65
C MET A 908 1.90 17.65 -2.65
N THR A 909 2.05 16.40 -3.07
CA THR A 909 2.53 15.30 -2.21
C THR A 909 3.88 14.82 -2.73
N HIS A 910 4.92 14.85 -1.88
CA HIS A 910 6.19 14.19 -2.14
C HIS A 910 6.08 12.72 -1.69
N CYS A 911 6.26 11.80 -2.64
CA CYS A 911 6.09 10.38 -2.48
C CYS A 911 7.44 9.66 -2.50
N PHE A 912 7.74 8.93 -1.44
CA PHE A 912 8.87 7.99 -1.35
C PHE A 912 8.34 6.56 -1.49
N GLU A 913 9.05 5.68 -2.20
CA GLU A 913 8.61 4.29 -2.42
C GLU A 913 8.63 3.41 -1.16
N LYS A 914 9.50 3.76 -0.20
CA LYS A 914 9.77 2.99 1.02
C LYS A 914 9.30 3.75 2.28
N ASP A 915 9.33 3.08 3.43
CA ASP A 915 9.18 3.77 4.71
C ASP A 915 10.35 4.73 4.95
N LEU A 916 10.27 5.57 5.99
CA LEU A 916 11.31 6.56 6.29
C LEU A 916 12.70 5.92 6.46
N MET A 917 12.80 4.81 7.19
CA MET A 917 14.07 4.12 7.38
C MET A 917 14.52 3.40 6.11
N GLY A 918 13.60 2.78 5.36
CA GLY A 918 13.90 2.20 4.05
C GLY A 918 14.39 3.24 3.03
N THR A 919 13.92 4.48 3.08
CA THR A 919 14.40 5.58 2.23
C THR A 919 15.85 5.96 2.57
N VAL A 920 16.15 6.13 3.87
CA VAL A 920 17.51 6.49 4.33
C VAL A 920 18.49 5.34 4.14
N ILE A 921 18.13 4.10 4.51
CA ILE A 921 19.04 2.94 4.52
C ILE A 921 19.07 2.19 3.18
N CYS A 922 17.92 1.95 2.53
CA CYS A 922 17.84 1.09 1.35
C CYS A 922 17.87 1.86 0.01
N ASP A 923 17.62 3.17 0.03
CA ASP A 923 17.85 4.03 -1.15
C ASP A 923 19.07 4.95 -1.05
N ASN A 924 19.66 5.07 0.15
CA ASN A 924 20.76 5.99 0.46
C ASN A 924 20.41 7.45 0.13
N VAL A 925 19.16 7.86 0.40
CA VAL A 925 18.64 9.21 0.13
C VAL A 925 18.36 9.93 1.45
N ASN A 926 18.91 11.14 1.60
CA ASN A 926 18.45 12.05 2.65
C ASN A 926 17.06 12.62 2.27
N PRO A 927 15.97 12.27 2.97
CA PRO A 927 14.65 12.80 2.64
C PRO A 927 14.53 14.30 2.94
N ILE A 928 15.35 14.86 3.85
CA ILE A 928 15.26 16.28 4.23
C ILE A 928 15.59 17.17 3.02
N GLU A 929 16.71 16.95 2.35
CA GLU A 929 17.13 17.73 1.17
C GLU A 929 16.14 17.58 -0.01
N LYS A 930 15.56 16.39 -0.17
CA LYS A 930 14.50 16.14 -1.17
C LYS A 930 13.24 16.96 -0.87
N LEU A 931 12.84 17.04 0.40
CA LEU A 931 11.70 17.85 0.85
C LEU A 931 11.99 19.34 0.80
N GLU A 932 13.18 19.80 1.20
CA GLU A 932 13.61 21.22 1.08
C GLU A 932 13.39 21.73 -0.36
N GLY A 933 13.89 20.99 -1.35
CA GLY A 933 13.74 21.38 -2.76
C GLY A 933 12.29 21.39 -3.25
N SER A 934 11.46 20.45 -2.80
CA SER A 934 10.03 20.44 -3.12
C SER A 934 9.26 21.59 -2.45
N THR A 935 9.50 21.85 -1.17
CA THR A 935 8.86 22.95 -0.44
C THR A 935 9.28 24.30 -1.01
N LEU A 936 10.55 24.49 -1.35
CA LEU A 936 11.05 25.70 -2.03
C LEU A 936 10.35 25.93 -3.39
N LEU A 937 10.18 24.89 -4.22
CA LEU A 937 9.45 25.01 -5.49
C LEU A 937 7.98 25.42 -5.29
N LEU A 938 7.28 24.82 -4.31
CA LEU A 938 5.91 25.20 -3.97
C LEU A 938 5.83 26.63 -3.41
N ALA A 939 6.78 27.02 -2.57
CA ALA A 939 6.90 28.37 -2.03
C ALA A 939 7.08 29.40 -3.14
N SER A 940 7.93 29.13 -4.14
CA SER A 940 8.14 30.02 -5.29
C SER A 940 6.89 30.18 -6.15
N ALA A 941 6.19 29.08 -6.45
CA ALA A 941 4.94 29.14 -7.21
C ALA A 941 3.82 29.90 -6.48
N VAL A 942 3.76 29.84 -5.15
CA VAL A 942 2.76 30.53 -4.32
C VAL A 942 3.11 31.99 -4.08
N HIS A 943 4.36 32.28 -3.74
CA HIS A 943 4.80 33.65 -3.45
C HIS A 943 5.07 34.46 -4.71
N GLY A 944 5.32 33.82 -5.85
CA GLY A 944 5.69 34.48 -7.10
C GLY A 944 7.07 35.16 -7.02
N LEU A 945 7.93 34.68 -6.13
CA LEU A 945 9.29 35.18 -5.89
C LEU A 945 10.33 34.14 -6.34
N PRO A 946 11.52 34.57 -6.79
CA PRO A 946 12.61 33.65 -7.11
C PRO A 946 13.08 32.92 -5.85
N LEU A 947 13.56 31.69 -6.03
CA LEU A 947 13.92 30.76 -4.95
C LEU A 947 14.98 31.35 -3.99
N ARG A 948 15.85 32.21 -4.51
CA ARG A 948 16.90 32.93 -3.75
C ARG A 948 16.33 33.95 -2.74
N GLU A 949 15.18 34.55 -2.99
CA GLU A 949 14.55 35.52 -2.07
C GLU A 949 13.75 34.85 -0.95
N LEU A 950 13.44 33.56 -1.11
CA LEU A 950 12.65 32.77 -0.17
C LEU A 950 13.50 32.11 0.92
N VAL A 951 14.82 32.13 0.82
CA VAL A 951 15.74 31.60 1.84
C VAL A 951 16.20 32.76 2.73
N ARG A 952 16.09 32.62 4.06
CA ARG A 952 16.42 33.70 5.02
C ARG A 952 17.91 33.98 5.18
N ASP A 953 18.74 32.96 5.05
CA ASP A 953 20.16 33.03 5.37
C ASP A 953 21.01 32.75 4.14
N VAL A 954 22.06 33.56 3.98
CA VAL A 954 23.06 33.44 2.93
C VAL A 954 23.87 32.14 3.09
N SER A 955 24.08 31.66 4.33
CA SER A 955 24.80 30.38 4.54
C SER A 955 23.98 29.17 4.10
N GLU A 956 22.67 29.15 4.42
CA GLU A 956 21.74 28.12 3.93
C GLU A 956 21.59 28.21 2.39
N LEU A 957 21.55 29.42 1.80
CA LEU A 957 21.54 29.59 0.34
C LEU A 957 22.82 29.06 -0.31
N GLN A 958 23.99 29.25 0.32
CA GLN A 958 25.25 28.67 -0.14
C GLN A 958 25.26 27.13 -0.03
N ARG A 959 24.70 26.56 1.05
CA ARG A 959 24.51 25.09 1.17
C ARG A 959 23.60 24.56 0.05
N LEU A 960 22.46 25.19 -0.17
CA LEU A 960 21.51 24.81 -1.23
C LEU A 960 22.14 24.94 -2.63
N GLY A 961 23.06 25.89 -2.85
CA GLY A 961 23.85 25.98 -4.07
C GLY A 961 24.88 24.87 -4.25
N MET A 962 25.35 24.25 -3.16
CA MET A 962 26.24 23.08 -3.21
C MET A 962 25.46 21.77 -3.42
N THR A 963 24.32 21.58 -2.73
CA THR A 963 23.54 20.33 -2.76
C THR A 963 22.51 20.27 -3.89
N MET A 964 21.98 21.42 -4.33
CA MET A 964 20.96 21.53 -5.37
C MET A 964 21.25 22.71 -6.32
N PRO A 965 22.41 22.75 -7.03
CA PRO A 965 22.80 23.87 -7.89
C PRO A 965 21.72 24.25 -8.90
N CYS A 966 21.14 23.25 -9.59
CA CYS A 966 20.08 23.42 -10.59
C CYS A 966 18.79 24.07 -10.05
N LEU A 967 18.61 24.17 -8.72
CA LEU A 967 17.47 24.82 -8.09
C LEU A 967 17.68 26.34 -7.92
N LEU A 968 18.92 26.83 -7.98
CA LEU A 968 19.25 28.26 -7.82
C LEU A 968 19.67 28.96 -9.12
N GLU A 969 19.70 28.27 -10.27
CA GLU A 969 20.08 28.83 -11.58
C GLU A 969 18.96 29.60 -12.31
N GLY A 970 17.82 29.83 -11.66
CA GLY A 970 16.69 30.66 -12.14
C GLY A 970 16.62 32.04 -11.50
#